data_AF-A0A1I8F127-F1
#
_entry.id   AF-A0A1I8F127-F1
#
_cell.length_a   1.000
_cell.length_b   1.000
_cell.length_c   1.000
_cell.angle_alpha   90.00
_cell.angle_beta   90.00
_cell.angle_gamma   90.00
#
_symmetry.space_group_name_H-M   'P 1'
#
loop_
_entity.id
_entity.type
_entity.pdbx_description
1 polymer ?
#
loop_
_entity_poly.entity_id
_entity_poly.type
_entity_poly.pdbx_seq_one_letter_code
_entity_poly.pdbx_strand_id
1 'polypeptide(L)'
;MVKVPSNKERRKMKKLKKNISEVLLLSGDDPTTVDLTSVTSFEHSFDDKDITSKLDKKLRTMRHLKDPPKISLSLDKLNGVRLGSHNIAELVHYVSFHNVDKPLWISLRPSRAILQAVIFRIGCNLEMVESNKKDTYIGQLFGPKSFIRMQTEAWNSMEFWTSMLNVPLSKFERLKRIVGHTNILEKHIKSDVKGALLVTLRQMVDFCYPFPKTNRIMDLTPIVPTKEKYGVVKADSPFFAVDCEMCTTETGESELTRISIVDECYEVLLDTLVKPRNRIVDYVTKYSGITEKMLENVNVRVEDVQRALSHILPNDAILVGHTLECDFNAMRITHPYCIDISLCLNLSGKDRQRSSLKTLARIFLNEEIQGENGHCSVDDAVITMRLLKYKLSHGIRFGNVSLGWSFDDWARENGLTTSGARIDKNKHSRSEAQINQEPQQKKRCLDIKNVPQTCGRCGRPLSVACIVPYCACKKNVVKYCVICCLNSVLPQTSSEEPTLIWSDAFQTCTGGCEPILHFLRLDKGKSAFCAIPGGINDNANNEHEIYLNTNEYDSLEELVKRVNEEMISHNVVMVDINTRRLKMKVDEKPIVTVDNALRRMISYASWNSLIIVVFSSPQESLAVTVVCRHLNVLVMLCRSVSAWANLYCGSRSVTVLFLQACTLPLKNDEEKSMTKLQDKLEKKIRSLFRRDVQPNNLSYPNKYMRPDFDPAAELKDIVTEMPAFFWNNTMELAKEMKGSFGIYKPKILEDLGSLRHGQFRKDISFKTSESFKFWRCGADSDSNEGFSKCEFIPTDRKTALFRGTLSTELIKDGRIERAGWAAIKFEDRGPFLKKKYFSKWSNYSHFLIKCRGDGRTYKISLNSPLLFDVTWGDAHSYYLHTHGGPYWQYEAVPFSKFIHTVRNRIMDKQYPIKNINVSSLIVMLMDRIDGDFSLEIDYIGVVHDRSHVEEHSYESYHLPILFAEGI
;
A
#
# COMPACT_ATOMS: atom_id res chain seq x y z
N MET A 1 -26.74 -6.77 52.06
CA MET A 1 -25.85 -7.74 51.38
C MET A 1 -25.36 -7.11 50.08
N VAL A 2 -24.05 -7.13 49.78
CA VAL A 2 -23.52 -6.57 48.52
C VAL A 2 -23.68 -7.59 47.39
N LYS A 3 -24.40 -7.25 46.31
CA LYS A 3 -24.43 -8.08 45.09
C LYS A 3 -23.07 -7.98 44.39
N VAL A 4 -22.31 -9.07 44.39
CA VAL A 4 -21.06 -9.19 43.64
C VAL A 4 -21.38 -9.10 42.14
N PRO A 5 -20.79 -8.16 41.37
CA PRO A 5 -21.09 -8.03 39.95
C PRO A 5 -20.66 -9.29 39.18
N SER A 6 -21.54 -9.77 38.30
CA SER A 6 -21.40 -11.06 37.62
C SER A 6 -20.18 -11.09 36.70
N ASN A 7 -19.74 -12.30 36.34
CA ASN A 7 -18.67 -12.46 35.36
C ASN A 7 -19.02 -11.88 33.97
N LYS A 8 -20.31 -11.68 33.65
CA LYS A 8 -20.77 -11.01 32.41
C LYS A 8 -20.52 -9.50 32.48
N GLU A 9 -20.83 -8.87 33.61
CA GLU A 9 -20.60 -7.44 33.86
C GLU A 9 -19.11 -7.12 34.04
N ARG A 10 -18.38 -7.96 34.78
CA ARG A 10 -16.91 -7.85 34.91
C ARG A 10 -16.20 -7.94 33.55
N ARG A 11 -16.71 -8.77 32.62
CA ARG A 11 -16.21 -8.84 31.23
C ARG A 11 -16.59 -7.60 30.40
N LYS A 12 -17.82 -7.08 30.50
CA LYS A 12 -18.22 -5.79 29.90
C LYS A 12 -17.31 -4.64 30.36
N MET A 13 -17.16 -4.47 31.68
CA MET A 13 -16.28 -3.46 32.29
C MET A 13 -14.82 -3.54 31.80
N LYS A 14 -14.27 -4.76 31.70
CA LYS A 14 -12.91 -4.95 31.14
C LYS A 14 -12.83 -4.61 29.65
N LYS A 15 -13.85 -4.91 28.84
CA LYS A 15 -13.87 -4.51 27.42
C LYS A 15 -13.96 -2.99 27.28
N LEU A 16 -14.86 -2.34 28.02
CA LEU A 16 -15.04 -0.89 27.98
C LEU A 16 -13.75 -0.15 28.38
N LYS A 17 -13.14 -0.50 29.52
CA LYS A 17 -11.86 0.09 29.95
C LYS A 17 -10.71 -0.16 28.95
N LYS A 18 -10.70 -1.31 28.26
CA LYS A 18 -9.73 -1.57 27.19
C LYS A 18 -9.97 -0.65 25.98
N ASN A 19 -11.20 -0.53 25.49
CA ASN A 19 -11.52 0.34 24.36
C ASN A 19 -11.19 1.82 24.68
N ILE A 20 -11.45 2.29 25.91
CA ILE A 20 -11.08 3.63 26.38
C ILE A 20 -9.55 3.85 26.32
N SER A 21 -8.78 2.89 26.86
CA SER A 21 -7.32 2.97 26.85
C SER A 21 -6.74 2.90 25.44
N GLU A 22 -7.34 2.12 24.53
CA GLU A 22 -6.92 2.09 23.12
C GLU A 22 -7.23 3.41 22.38
N VAL A 23 -8.29 4.15 22.74
CA VAL A 23 -8.60 5.46 22.17
C VAL A 23 -7.57 6.52 22.61
N LEU A 24 -7.28 6.61 23.91
CA LEU A 24 -6.30 7.58 24.45
C LEU A 24 -4.88 7.33 23.92
N LEU A 25 -4.48 6.05 23.79
CA LEU A 25 -3.18 5.69 23.18
C LEU A 25 -3.08 6.02 21.68
N LEU A 26 -4.22 6.18 20.99
CA LEU A 26 -4.27 6.61 19.58
C LEU A 26 -4.43 8.13 19.42
N SER A 27 -4.72 8.88 20.49
CA SER A 27 -4.85 10.33 20.42
C SER A 27 -3.53 11.07 20.64
N GLY A 28 -2.65 10.53 21.49
CA GLY A 28 -1.38 11.15 21.86
C GLY A 28 -1.49 12.17 23.01
N ASP A 29 -2.69 12.35 23.56
CA ASP A 29 -2.89 13.16 24.77
C ASP A 29 -2.42 12.38 26.02
N ASP A 30 -1.85 13.07 27.01
CA ASP A 30 -1.48 12.45 28.29
C ASP A 30 -2.76 12.11 29.09
N PRO A 31 -3.04 10.83 29.41
CA PRO A 31 -4.25 10.43 30.11
C PRO A 31 -4.30 10.88 31.58
N THR A 32 -3.27 11.55 32.09
CA THR A 32 -3.19 12.05 33.48
C THR A 32 -3.53 13.53 33.64
N THR A 33 -3.69 14.29 32.55
CA THR A 33 -3.88 15.76 32.59
C THR A 33 -5.35 16.23 32.55
N VAL A 34 -6.30 15.30 32.38
CA VAL A 34 -7.70 15.64 32.06
C VAL A 34 -8.57 15.70 33.32
N ASP A 35 -9.05 16.90 33.68
CA ASP A 35 -9.84 17.12 34.90
C ASP A 35 -11.29 16.62 34.77
N LEU A 36 -11.61 15.61 35.58
CA LEU A 36 -12.90 14.93 35.65
C LEU A 36 -13.99 15.66 36.46
N THR A 37 -13.64 16.71 37.21
CA THR A 37 -14.52 17.30 38.25
C THR A 37 -15.69 18.12 37.71
N SER A 38 -15.63 18.58 36.45
CA SER A 38 -16.55 19.59 35.88
C SER A 38 -17.85 19.05 35.27
N VAL A 39 -18.12 17.74 35.29
CA VAL A 39 -19.16 17.08 34.47
C VAL A 39 -20.42 16.67 35.27
N THR A 40 -20.70 17.33 36.39
CA THR A 40 -21.79 17.01 37.32
C THR A 40 -23.11 17.74 37.03
N SER A 41 -23.68 17.56 35.84
CA SER A 41 -25.07 17.98 35.56
C SER A 41 -25.74 17.22 34.39
N PHE A 42 -27.07 17.17 34.44
CA PHE A 42 -28.04 16.63 33.46
C PHE A 42 -28.16 15.08 33.36
N GLU A 43 -29.40 14.64 33.11
CA GLU A 43 -29.85 13.23 33.23
C GLU A 43 -30.51 12.70 31.93
N HIS A 44 -30.93 11.42 31.96
CA HIS A 44 -31.67 10.63 30.95
C HIS A 44 -30.88 10.00 29.78
N SER A 45 -31.59 9.17 28.99
CA SER A 45 -31.14 7.79 28.70
C SER A 45 -31.19 7.34 27.22
N PHE A 46 -30.26 6.47 26.82
CA PHE A 46 -30.14 5.85 25.49
C PHE A 46 -29.77 4.34 25.58
N ASP A 47 -29.99 3.52 24.53
CA ASP A 47 -29.68 2.05 24.55
C ASP A 47 -28.23 1.76 24.07
N ASP A 48 -27.38 1.33 25.00
CA ASP A 48 -25.91 1.18 24.86
C ASP A 48 -25.39 0.27 23.71
N LYS A 49 -26.22 -0.64 23.18
CA LYS A 49 -25.72 -1.80 22.40
C LYS A 49 -25.12 -1.41 21.05
N ASP A 50 -25.80 -0.57 20.29
CA ASP A 50 -25.47 -0.35 18.87
C ASP A 50 -24.29 0.62 18.69
N ILE A 51 -24.22 1.68 19.51
CA ILE A 51 -23.08 2.60 19.59
C ILE A 51 -21.78 1.81 19.84
N THR A 52 -21.81 0.87 20.78
CA THR A 52 -20.68 0.00 21.11
C THR A 52 -20.20 -0.82 19.89
N SER A 53 -21.13 -1.29 19.05
CA SER A 53 -20.82 -2.07 17.83
C SER A 53 -20.21 -1.19 16.73
N LYS A 54 -20.83 -0.04 16.45
CA LYS A 54 -20.36 0.95 15.46
C LYS A 54 -18.96 1.48 15.81
N LEU A 55 -18.67 1.71 17.10
CA LEU A 55 -17.36 2.13 17.59
C LEU A 55 -16.30 1.01 17.45
N ASP A 56 -16.61 -0.23 17.84
CA ASP A 56 -15.71 -1.40 17.68
C ASP A 56 -15.32 -1.64 16.20
N LYS A 57 -16.20 -1.26 15.25
CA LYS A 57 -15.95 -1.33 13.81
C LYS A 57 -15.06 -0.18 13.33
N LYS A 58 -15.36 1.09 13.70
CA LYS A 58 -14.50 2.27 13.41
C LYS A 58 -13.06 2.05 13.91
N LEU A 59 -12.88 1.53 15.14
CA LEU A 59 -11.57 1.28 15.75
C LEU A 59 -10.71 0.23 15.04
N ARG A 60 -11.31 -0.80 14.42
CA ARG A 60 -10.55 -1.82 13.66
C ARG A 60 -9.92 -1.23 12.40
N THR A 61 -10.64 -0.37 11.69
CA THR A 61 -10.13 0.32 10.49
C THR A 61 -8.89 1.15 10.80
N MET A 62 -8.83 1.81 11.97
CA MET A 62 -7.69 2.63 12.37
C MET A 62 -6.39 1.84 12.56
N ARG A 63 -6.44 0.55 12.92
CA ARG A 63 -5.25 -0.29 13.19
C ARG A 63 -4.36 -0.56 11.97
N HIS A 64 -4.78 -0.14 10.77
CA HIS A 64 -4.04 -0.31 9.52
C HIS A 64 -3.50 1.00 8.93
N LEU A 65 -3.72 2.15 9.59
CA LEU A 65 -3.30 3.47 9.13
C LEU A 65 -2.06 3.93 9.89
N LYS A 66 -0.98 4.26 9.17
CA LYS A 66 0.29 4.74 9.76
C LYS A 66 0.32 6.24 10.03
N ASP A 67 -0.35 7.02 9.19
CA ASP A 67 -0.27 8.48 9.17
C ASP A 67 -1.66 9.11 9.33
N PRO A 68 -1.80 10.24 10.06
CA PRO A 68 -3.06 10.96 10.16
C PRO A 68 -3.41 11.64 8.83
N PRO A 69 -4.71 11.71 8.46
CA PRO A 69 -5.13 12.38 7.23
C PRO A 69 -4.65 13.83 7.17
N LYS A 70 -4.10 14.21 6.02
CA LYS A 70 -3.71 15.56 5.63
C LYS A 70 -4.50 15.96 4.38
N ILE A 71 -5.11 17.14 4.42
CA ILE A 71 -5.78 17.77 3.28
C ILE A 71 -4.93 18.95 2.78
N SER A 72 -4.90 19.14 1.46
CA SER A 72 -4.35 20.31 0.78
C SER A 72 -5.25 20.65 -0.40
N LEU A 73 -5.46 21.94 -0.65
CA LEU A 73 -6.39 22.46 -1.64
C LEU A 73 -5.61 23.31 -2.66
N SER A 74 -5.75 22.99 -3.94
CA SER A 74 -5.08 23.66 -5.06
C SER A 74 -6.11 24.48 -5.83
N LEU A 75 -6.44 25.67 -5.30
CA LEU A 75 -7.51 26.52 -5.83
C LEU A 75 -7.23 27.03 -7.26
N ASP A 76 -5.97 27.06 -7.69
CA ASP A 76 -5.56 27.42 -9.06
C ASP A 76 -6.19 26.48 -10.10
N LYS A 77 -6.47 25.23 -9.71
CA LYS A 77 -7.16 24.22 -10.54
C LYS A 77 -8.67 24.42 -10.68
N LEU A 78 -9.20 25.53 -10.14
CA LEU A 78 -10.56 26.01 -10.40
C LEU A 78 -10.58 27.03 -11.56
N ASN A 79 -9.47 27.21 -12.30
CA ASN A 79 -9.36 28.08 -13.47
C ASN A 79 -9.79 29.53 -13.19
N GLY A 80 -9.44 30.05 -12.01
CA GLY A 80 -9.79 31.40 -11.55
C GLY A 80 -11.20 31.54 -10.94
N VAL A 81 -12.03 30.49 -10.98
CA VAL A 81 -13.36 30.48 -10.37
C VAL A 81 -13.23 30.31 -8.85
N ARG A 82 -14.05 31.04 -8.07
CA ARG A 82 -14.13 30.88 -6.61
C ARG A 82 -14.81 29.56 -6.22
N LEU A 83 -14.64 29.14 -4.98
CA LEU A 83 -15.23 27.89 -4.48
C LEU A 83 -16.76 27.95 -4.45
N GLY A 84 -17.43 27.04 -5.15
CA GLY A 84 -18.89 26.93 -5.21
C GLY A 84 -19.50 25.95 -4.22
N SER A 85 -20.84 25.93 -4.15
CA SER A 85 -21.61 24.98 -3.35
C SER A 85 -21.37 23.54 -3.83
N HIS A 86 -21.33 23.36 -5.15
CA HIS A 86 -21.04 22.08 -5.79
C HIS A 86 -19.67 21.52 -5.40
N ASN A 87 -18.62 22.35 -5.31
CA ASN A 87 -17.28 21.87 -4.96
C ASN A 87 -17.19 21.38 -3.51
N ILE A 88 -17.85 22.06 -2.57
CA ILE A 88 -17.90 21.55 -1.18
C ILE A 88 -18.64 20.21 -1.14
N ALA A 89 -19.72 20.05 -1.93
CA ALA A 89 -20.40 18.77 -2.08
C ALA A 89 -19.49 17.67 -2.65
N GLU A 90 -18.75 17.94 -3.74
CA GLU A 90 -17.76 17.01 -4.31
C GLU A 90 -16.76 16.49 -3.24
N LEU A 91 -16.23 17.38 -2.39
CA LEU A 91 -15.33 17.02 -1.30
C LEU A 91 -16.03 16.11 -0.27
N VAL A 92 -17.22 16.49 0.19
CA VAL A 92 -18.00 15.73 1.18
C VAL A 92 -18.34 14.34 0.64
N HIS A 93 -18.78 14.24 -0.62
CA HIS A 93 -19.14 12.98 -1.26
C HIS A 93 -17.91 12.07 -1.43
N TYR A 94 -16.77 12.62 -1.86
CA TYR A 94 -15.51 11.88 -2.04
C TYR A 94 -14.94 11.28 -0.73
N VAL A 95 -15.12 11.95 0.42
CA VAL A 95 -14.74 11.36 1.72
C VAL A 95 -15.80 10.42 2.29
N SER A 96 -17.06 10.60 1.89
CA SER A 96 -18.19 9.85 2.44
C SER A 96 -18.43 8.50 1.76
N PHE A 97 -18.20 8.39 0.44
CA PHE A 97 -18.60 7.23 -0.36
C PHE A 97 -17.46 6.65 -1.18
N HIS A 98 -17.55 5.36 -1.52
CA HIS A 98 -16.48 4.68 -2.28
C HIS A 98 -16.59 4.82 -3.81
N ASN A 99 -17.78 5.12 -4.34
CA ASN A 99 -18.06 5.15 -5.78
C ASN A 99 -18.20 6.59 -6.33
N VAL A 100 -17.44 7.54 -5.79
CA VAL A 100 -17.42 8.95 -6.21
C VAL A 100 -16.05 9.34 -6.75
N ASP A 101 -16.02 10.00 -7.92
CA ASP A 101 -14.78 10.41 -8.60
C ASP A 101 -14.02 11.46 -7.76
N LYS A 102 -12.68 11.38 -7.72
CA LYS A 102 -11.85 12.30 -6.92
C LYS A 102 -11.79 13.70 -7.56
N PRO A 103 -12.05 14.80 -6.82
CA PRO A 103 -11.88 16.15 -7.34
C PRO A 103 -10.41 16.52 -7.60
N LEU A 104 -10.17 17.25 -8.69
CA LEU A 104 -8.81 17.60 -9.17
C LEU A 104 -8.12 18.66 -8.31
N TRP A 105 -8.89 19.57 -7.71
CA TRP A 105 -8.44 20.68 -6.87
C TRP A 105 -8.11 20.25 -5.42
N ILE A 106 -8.21 18.97 -5.09
CA ILE A 106 -8.03 18.44 -3.71
C ILE A 106 -6.90 17.40 -3.68
N SER A 107 -6.04 17.45 -2.66
CA SER A 107 -5.13 16.37 -2.30
C SER A 107 -5.38 15.95 -0.85
N LEU A 108 -5.98 14.77 -0.65
CA LEU A 108 -6.30 14.21 0.66
C LEU A 108 -5.61 12.85 0.81
N ARG A 109 -4.67 12.73 1.76
CA ARG A 109 -3.87 11.51 1.96
C ARG A 109 -3.72 11.17 3.45
N PRO A 110 -3.97 9.92 3.87
CA PRO A 110 -4.83 8.92 3.22
C PRO A 110 -6.32 9.29 3.33
N SER A 111 -7.06 9.36 2.21
CA SER A 111 -8.48 9.78 2.21
C SER A 111 -9.39 8.86 3.01
N ARG A 112 -9.18 7.53 2.94
CA ARG A 112 -9.93 6.53 3.71
C ARG A 112 -9.69 6.55 5.23
N ALA A 113 -8.88 7.48 5.75
CA ALA A 113 -8.72 7.71 7.18
C ALA A 113 -9.72 8.72 7.77
N ILE A 114 -10.47 9.45 6.92
CA ILE A 114 -11.60 10.26 7.35
C ILE A 114 -12.77 9.31 7.73
N LEU A 115 -13.25 9.40 8.97
CA LEU A 115 -14.30 8.51 9.49
C LEU A 115 -15.69 9.13 9.49
N GLN A 116 -15.75 10.46 9.40
CA GLN A 116 -16.97 11.27 9.45
C GLN A 116 -16.73 12.59 8.68
N ALA A 117 -17.77 13.11 8.03
CA ALA A 117 -17.81 14.45 7.46
C ALA A 117 -18.88 15.27 8.20
N VAL A 118 -18.52 16.47 8.66
CA VAL A 118 -19.38 17.39 9.40
C VAL A 118 -19.37 18.75 8.69
N ILE A 119 -20.55 19.26 8.35
CA ILE A 119 -20.73 20.49 7.59
C ILE A 119 -21.67 21.42 8.38
N PHE A 120 -21.15 22.56 8.82
CA PHE A 120 -21.91 23.65 9.42
C PHE A 120 -22.07 24.79 8.43
N ARG A 121 -23.30 25.15 8.07
CA ARG A 121 -23.62 26.41 7.36
C ARG A 121 -24.21 27.40 8.35
N ILE A 122 -23.66 28.60 8.43
CA ILE A 122 -24.06 29.63 9.40
C ILE A 122 -24.45 30.90 8.65
N GLY A 123 -25.67 31.39 8.84
CA GLY A 123 -26.14 32.67 8.30
C GLY A 123 -25.85 33.81 9.28
N CYS A 124 -24.87 34.67 8.99
CA CYS A 124 -24.40 35.73 9.89
C CYS A 124 -23.78 36.93 9.13
N ASN A 125 -23.58 38.09 9.79
CA ASN A 125 -22.80 39.19 9.19
C ASN A 125 -21.29 38.87 9.27
N LEU A 126 -20.59 38.94 8.13
CA LEU A 126 -19.16 38.68 8.02
C LEU A 126 -18.29 39.70 8.78
N GLU A 127 -18.71 40.96 8.89
CA GLU A 127 -17.96 42.01 9.62
C GLU A 127 -17.72 41.63 11.09
N MET A 128 -18.68 40.91 11.70
CA MET A 128 -18.59 40.40 13.07
C MET A 128 -17.59 39.23 13.19
N VAL A 129 -17.45 38.43 12.14
CA VAL A 129 -16.49 37.31 12.05
C VAL A 129 -15.08 37.86 11.80
N GLU A 130 -14.93 38.88 10.96
CA GLU A 130 -13.64 39.48 10.60
C GLU A 130 -13.00 40.26 11.76
N SER A 131 -13.81 41.00 12.54
CA SER A 131 -13.35 41.87 13.63
C SER A 131 -12.89 41.13 14.91
N ASN A 132 -13.30 39.88 15.13
CA ASN A 132 -13.03 39.13 16.37
C ASN A 132 -12.10 37.90 16.20
N LYS A 133 -11.29 37.87 15.13
CA LYS A 133 -10.49 36.69 14.72
C LYS A 133 -9.37 36.24 15.67
N LYS A 134 -8.94 37.04 16.65
CA LYS A 134 -7.76 36.72 17.49
C LYS A 134 -8.07 35.85 18.71
N ASP A 135 -9.21 36.08 19.35
CA ASP A 135 -9.52 35.52 20.68
C ASP A 135 -10.70 34.52 20.68
N THR A 136 -11.17 34.13 19.48
CA THR A 136 -12.26 33.16 19.27
C THR A 136 -11.75 31.73 19.06
N TYR A 137 -12.55 30.72 19.41
CA TYR A 137 -12.27 29.31 19.13
C TYR A 137 -12.14 29.04 17.63
N ILE A 138 -12.91 29.72 16.78
CA ILE A 138 -12.72 29.78 15.32
C ILE A 138 -11.28 30.22 14.98
N GLY A 139 -10.80 31.33 15.55
CA GLY A 139 -9.45 31.83 15.34
C GLY A 139 -8.36 30.83 15.76
N GLN A 140 -8.55 30.17 16.90
CA GLN A 140 -7.62 29.18 17.46
C GLN A 140 -7.61 27.85 16.69
N LEU A 141 -8.78 27.34 16.28
CA LEU A 141 -8.93 26.05 15.59
C LEU A 141 -8.47 26.10 14.13
N PHE A 142 -8.64 27.24 13.46
CA PHE A 142 -8.40 27.38 12.03
C PHE A 142 -7.21 28.27 11.66
N GLY A 143 -6.73 29.13 12.56
CA GLY A 143 -5.59 30.03 12.33
C GLY A 143 -5.85 31.20 11.35
N PRO A 144 -4.90 32.14 11.21
CA PRO A 144 -5.15 33.46 10.60
C PRO A 144 -5.19 33.52 9.07
N LYS A 145 -5.02 32.40 8.35
CA LYS A 145 -4.92 32.36 6.86
C LYS A 145 -5.79 31.29 6.18
N SER A 146 -6.84 30.82 6.83
CA SER A 146 -7.61 29.61 6.43
C SER A 146 -8.98 29.86 5.79
N PHE A 147 -9.42 31.12 5.69
CA PHE A 147 -10.71 31.48 5.10
C PHE A 147 -10.62 31.54 3.56
N ILE A 148 -11.46 30.75 2.89
CA ILE A 148 -11.59 30.69 1.43
C ILE A 148 -12.84 31.46 1.01
N ARG A 149 -12.68 32.47 0.14
CA ARG A 149 -13.82 33.22 -0.43
C ARG A 149 -14.59 32.35 -1.42
N MET A 150 -15.89 32.22 -1.20
CA MET A 150 -16.79 31.45 -2.07
C MET A 150 -17.39 32.30 -3.20
N GLN A 151 -18.09 31.63 -4.11
CA GLN A 151 -19.10 32.25 -4.99
C GLN A 151 -20.32 32.73 -4.16
N THR A 152 -21.12 33.62 -4.73
CA THR A 152 -22.30 34.19 -4.05
C THR A 152 -23.39 33.15 -3.78
N GLU A 153 -23.63 32.22 -4.70
CA GLU A 153 -24.62 31.12 -4.61
C GLU A 153 -24.67 30.39 -3.25
N ALA A 154 -23.54 30.25 -2.55
CA ALA A 154 -23.47 29.59 -1.24
C ALA A 154 -24.31 30.30 -0.14
N TRP A 155 -24.74 31.54 -0.38
CA TRP A 155 -25.70 32.23 0.48
C TRP A 155 -27.09 31.56 0.46
N ASN A 156 -27.48 30.89 -0.63
CA ASN A 156 -28.77 30.24 -0.77
C ASN A 156 -28.78 28.86 -0.08
N SER A 157 -29.46 28.76 1.08
CA SER A 157 -29.52 27.52 1.87
C SER A 157 -30.11 26.34 1.08
N MET A 158 -31.17 26.57 0.29
CA MET A 158 -31.84 25.50 -0.45
C MET A 158 -30.94 24.92 -1.54
N GLU A 159 -30.25 25.78 -2.30
CA GLU A 159 -29.31 25.41 -3.37
C GLU A 159 -28.03 24.76 -2.84
N PHE A 160 -27.51 25.28 -1.72
CA PHE A 160 -26.39 24.69 -1.00
C PHE A 160 -26.70 23.26 -0.53
N TRP A 161 -27.82 23.04 0.17
CA TRP A 161 -28.19 21.69 0.62
C TRP A 161 -28.66 20.78 -0.51
N THR A 162 -29.30 21.30 -1.56
CA THR A 162 -29.61 20.53 -2.78
C THR A 162 -28.32 19.99 -3.41
N SER A 163 -27.23 20.76 -3.42
CA SER A 163 -25.91 20.29 -3.86
C SER A 163 -25.35 19.19 -2.96
N MET A 164 -25.53 19.28 -1.63
CA MET A 164 -25.05 18.27 -0.68
C MET A 164 -25.84 16.96 -0.72
N LEU A 165 -27.15 17.01 -0.97
CA LEU A 165 -28.04 15.85 -0.96
C LEU A 165 -28.06 15.10 -2.30
N ASN A 166 -27.58 15.70 -3.40
CA ASN A 166 -27.52 15.07 -4.72
C ASN A 166 -26.07 14.67 -5.07
N VAL A 167 -25.74 13.40 -4.83
CA VAL A 167 -24.41 12.83 -5.04
C VAL A 167 -24.19 12.55 -6.54
N PRO A 168 -23.14 13.08 -7.19
CA PRO A 168 -22.88 12.82 -8.60
C PRO A 168 -22.44 11.37 -8.82
N LEU A 169 -23.12 10.67 -9.72
CA LEU A 169 -22.73 9.32 -10.14
C LEU A 169 -21.32 9.36 -10.74
N SER A 170 -20.44 8.45 -10.31
CA SER A 170 -19.12 8.27 -10.94
C SER A 170 -19.24 7.79 -12.38
N LYS A 171 -18.18 7.98 -13.17
CA LYS A 171 -18.05 7.43 -14.53
C LYS A 171 -18.46 5.95 -14.60
N PHE A 172 -18.03 5.14 -13.63
CA PHE A 172 -18.30 3.70 -13.56
C PHE A 172 -19.76 3.38 -13.24
N GLU A 173 -20.38 4.07 -12.28
CA GLU A 173 -21.79 3.84 -11.90
C GLU A 173 -22.74 4.19 -13.07
N ARG A 174 -22.43 5.26 -13.82
CA ARG A 174 -23.17 5.62 -15.06
C ARG A 174 -23.05 4.52 -16.11
N LEU A 175 -21.83 4.09 -16.43
CA LEU A 175 -21.56 3.03 -17.40
C LEU A 175 -22.25 1.70 -17.03
N LYS A 176 -22.38 1.37 -15.75
CA LYS A 176 -23.14 0.19 -15.31
C LYS A 176 -24.64 0.28 -15.55
N ARG A 177 -25.23 1.47 -15.46
CA ARG A 177 -26.66 1.69 -15.77
C ARG A 177 -26.94 1.54 -17.27
N ILE A 178 -26.00 1.95 -18.13
CA ILE A 178 -26.05 1.68 -19.58
C ILE A 178 -26.15 0.18 -19.85
N VAL A 179 -25.23 -0.61 -19.28
CA VAL A 179 -25.20 -2.08 -19.39
C VAL A 179 -26.52 -2.74 -18.94
N GLY A 180 -27.25 -2.14 -17.98
CA GLY A 180 -28.56 -2.63 -17.54
C GLY A 180 -29.74 -2.30 -18.45
N HIS A 181 -29.58 -1.39 -19.42
CA HIS A 181 -30.65 -0.90 -20.29
C HIS A 181 -30.39 -1.03 -21.80
N THR A 182 -29.14 -1.25 -22.24
CA THR A 182 -28.77 -1.13 -23.67
C THR A 182 -28.00 -2.33 -24.23
N ASN A 183 -28.71 -3.28 -24.80
CA ASN A 183 -28.14 -4.32 -25.65
C ASN A 183 -27.88 -3.80 -27.08
N ILE A 184 -27.17 -2.67 -27.20
CA ILE A 184 -26.91 -1.99 -28.48
C ILE A 184 -26.04 -2.87 -29.39
N LEU A 185 -25.03 -3.53 -28.84
CA LEU A 185 -24.13 -4.40 -29.61
C LEU A 185 -24.81 -5.66 -30.14
N GLU A 186 -25.81 -6.23 -29.44
CA GLU A 186 -26.52 -7.45 -29.89
C GLU A 186 -27.26 -7.25 -31.22
N LYS A 187 -27.63 -6.01 -31.57
CA LYS A 187 -28.25 -5.70 -32.88
C LYS A 187 -27.26 -5.68 -34.04
N HIS A 188 -25.96 -5.56 -33.76
CA HIS A 188 -24.88 -5.46 -34.75
C HIS A 188 -23.87 -6.61 -34.65
N ILE A 189 -24.07 -7.56 -33.73
CA ILE A 189 -23.30 -8.79 -33.60
C ILE A 189 -24.22 -9.95 -33.99
N LYS A 190 -23.91 -10.67 -35.08
CA LYS A 190 -24.60 -11.92 -35.39
C LYS A 190 -24.24 -12.99 -34.34
N SER A 191 -25.17 -13.89 -34.05
CA SER A 191 -25.00 -15.00 -33.11
C SER A 191 -24.13 -16.14 -33.69
N ASP A 192 -22.92 -15.78 -34.14
CA ASP A 192 -21.93 -16.68 -34.73
C ASP A 192 -20.70 -16.88 -33.81
N VAL A 193 -19.73 -17.65 -34.29
CA VAL A 193 -18.51 -18.01 -33.56
C VAL A 193 -17.62 -16.80 -33.24
N LYS A 194 -17.63 -15.76 -34.09
CA LYS A 194 -16.87 -14.53 -33.85
C LYS A 194 -17.60 -13.68 -32.80
N GLY A 195 -18.91 -13.50 -32.97
CA GLY A 195 -19.76 -12.78 -32.01
C GLY A 195 -19.70 -13.33 -30.59
N ALA A 196 -19.65 -14.66 -30.44
CA ALA A 196 -19.54 -15.35 -29.15
C ALA A 196 -18.18 -15.19 -28.42
N LEU A 197 -17.18 -14.57 -29.06
CA LEU A 197 -15.86 -14.29 -28.48
C LEU A 197 -15.61 -12.80 -28.19
N LEU A 198 -16.52 -11.91 -28.60
CA LEU A 198 -16.38 -10.48 -28.36
C LEU A 198 -16.52 -10.15 -26.87
N VAL A 199 -15.69 -9.21 -26.39
CA VAL A 199 -15.77 -8.69 -25.02
C VAL A 199 -17.11 -7.97 -24.86
N THR A 200 -17.97 -8.47 -23.99
CA THR A 200 -19.31 -7.89 -23.78
C THR A 200 -19.21 -6.47 -23.22
N LEU A 201 -20.19 -5.60 -23.52
CA LEU A 201 -20.26 -4.25 -22.95
C LEU A 201 -20.13 -4.25 -21.41
N ARG A 202 -20.66 -5.28 -20.75
CA ARG A 202 -20.50 -5.49 -19.30
C ARG A 202 -19.04 -5.70 -18.89
N GLN A 203 -18.31 -6.58 -19.58
CA GLN A 203 -16.89 -6.81 -19.32
C GLN A 203 -16.06 -5.55 -19.65
N MET A 204 -16.36 -4.85 -20.75
CA MET A 204 -15.71 -3.57 -21.07
C MET A 204 -15.83 -2.57 -19.90
N VAL A 205 -17.00 -2.47 -19.27
CA VAL A 205 -17.22 -1.63 -18.08
C VAL A 205 -16.51 -2.18 -16.84
N ASP A 206 -16.69 -3.46 -16.49
CA ASP A 206 -16.10 -4.08 -15.30
C ASP A 206 -14.54 -4.17 -15.34
N PHE A 207 -13.94 -4.00 -16.54
CA PHE A 207 -12.48 -3.89 -16.77
C PHE A 207 -12.00 -2.48 -17.14
N CYS A 208 -12.83 -1.45 -17.04
CA CYS A 208 -12.43 -0.05 -17.25
C CYS A 208 -11.86 0.26 -18.66
N TYR A 209 -12.42 -0.36 -19.70
CA TYR A 209 -12.18 0.06 -21.08
C TYR A 209 -12.60 1.54 -21.28
N PRO A 210 -11.91 2.29 -22.13
CA PRO A 210 -12.27 3.67 -22.46
C PRO A 210 -13.54 3.76 -23.32
N PHE A 211 -14.36 4.79 -23.04
CA PHE A 211 -15.64 5.05 -23.70
C PHE A 211 -15.74 6.50 -24.21
N PRO A 212 -16.53 6.75 -25.27
CA PRO A 212 -16.70 8.08 -25.86
C PRO A 212 -17.12 9.15 -24.84
N LYS A 213 -16.67 10.40 -25.06
CA LYS A 213 -17.05 11.59 -24.27
C LYS A 213 -16.79 11.51 -22.75
N THR A 214 -16.01 10.53 -22.25
CA THR A 214 -15.74 10.38 -20.80
C THR A 214 -14.63 11.28 -20.23
N ASN A 215 -14.36 12.43 -20.88
CA ASN A 215 -13.39 13.43 -20.42
C ASN A 215 -13.99 14.36 -19.35
N ARG A 216 -13.24 14.62 -18.28
CA ARG A 216 -13.48 15.73 -17.31
C ARG A 216 -12.33 16.77 -17.28
N ILE A 217 -11.38 16.67 -18.21
CA ILE A 217 -10.12 17.45 -18.20
C ILE A 217 -9.88 18.00 -19.61
N MET A 218 -9.46 19.26 -19.71
CA MET A 218 -9.19 19.93 -21.00
C MET A 218 -7.78 19.65 -21.55
N ASP A 219 -6.87 19.14 -20.71
CA ASP A 219 -5.44 18.98 -21.02
C ASP A 219 -5.04 17.59 -21.55
N LEU A 220 -6.00 16.66 -21.71
CA LEU A 220 -5.75 15.29 -22.18
C LEU A 220 -6.35 15.05 -23.57
N THR A 221 -5.55 14.44 -24.47
CA THR A 221 -6.00 14.01 -25.80
C THR A 221 -7.27 13.16 -25.69
N PRO A 222 -8.35 13.49 -26.44
CA PRO A 222 -9.65 12.86 -26.25
C PRO A 222 -9.65 11.38 -26.61
N ILE A 223 -10.51 10.62 -25.91
CA ILE A 223 -10.87 9.25 -26.30
C ILE A 223 -11.74 9.34 -27.56
N VAL A 224 -11.18 8.94 -28.71
CA VAL A 224 -11.88 8.94 -30.00
C VAL A 224 -12.34 7.53 -30.39
N PRO A 225 -13.50 7.36 -31.04
CA PRO A 225 -13.86 6.07 -31.60
C PRO A 225 -12.97 5.77 -32.83
N THR A 226 -12.57 4.51 -33.02
CA THR A 226 -11.76 4.11 -34.19
C THR A 226 -12.46 4.32 -35.54
N LYS A 227 -13.79 4.41 -35.55
CA LYS A 227 -14.63 4.80 -36.69
C LYS A 227 -15.80 5.66 -36.20
N GLU A 228 -16.32 6.53 -37.05
CA GLU A 228 -17.56 7.28 -36.76
C GLU A 228 -18.80 6.37 -36.77
N LYS A 229 -18.86 5.45 -37.75
CA LYS A 229 -19.91 4.44 -37.91
C LYS A 229 -19.29 3.05 -38.09
N TYR A 230 -19.89 2.03 -37.49
CA TYR A 230 -19.47 0.65 -37.58
C TYR A 230 -20.46 -0.21 -38.39
N GLY A 231 -19.93 -1.21 -39.09
CA GLY A 231 -20.70 -2.24 -39.79
C GLY A 231 -21.26 -3.30 -38.83
N VAL A 232 -22.11 -4.18 -39.34
CA VAL A 232 -22.55 -5.39 -38.63
C VAL A 232 -21.45 -6.44 -38.71
N VAL A 233 -21.11 -7.08 -37.59
CA VAL A 233 -20.15 -8.18 -37.53
C VAL A 233 -20.71 -9.42 -38.21
N LYS A 234 -19.89 -10.05 -39.05
CA LYS A 234 -20.20 -11.23 -39.85
C LYS A 234 -19.11 -12.31 -39.64
N ALA A 235 -19.40 -13.53 -40.09
CA ALA A 235 -18.43 -14.63 -40.04
C ALA A 235 -17.12 -14.34 -40.83
N ASP A 236 -17.21 -13.52 -41.88
CA ASP A 236 -16.10 -13.05 -42.72
C ASP A 236 -15.41 -11.78 -42.21
N SER A 237 -15.94 -11.08 -41.20
CA SER A 237 -15.37 -9.83 -40.66
C SER A 237 -13.94 -10.02 -40.13
N PRO A 238 -12.93 -9.27 -40.61
CA PRO A 238 -11.52 -9.58 -40.39
C PRO A 238 -11.00 -9.24 -38.99
N PHE A 239 -10.12 -10.10 -38.46
CA PHE A 239 -9.38 -9.86 -37.23
C PHE A 239 -8.10 -9.04 -37.47
N PHE A 240 -7.79 -8.14 -36.53
CA PHE A 240 -6.50 -7.44 -36.45
C PHE A 240 -5.96 -7.53 -35.03
N ALA A 241 -4.78 -8.14 -34.84
CA ALA A 241 -4.10 -8.10 -33.56
C ALA A 241 -3.42 -6.75 -33.35
N VAL A 242 -3.55 -6.19 -32.15
CA VAL A 242 -2.92 -4.94 -31.72
C VAL A 242 -2.27 -5.14 -30.36
N ASP A 243 -1.09 -4.55 -30.19
CA ASP A 243 -0.30 -4.58 -28.96
C ASP A 243 0.53 -3.30 -28.85
N CYS A 244 0.65 -2.77 -27.64
CA CYS A 244 1.29 -1.49 -27.34
C CYS A 244 2.41 -1.61 -26.29
N GLU A 245 3.52 -0.94 -26.54
CA GLU A 245 4.52 -0.65 -25.51
C GLU A 245 4.21 0.72 -24.88
N MET A 246 4.41 0.85 -23.56
CA MET A 246 4.16 2.10 -22.81
C MET A 246 5.36 2.53 -21.95
N CYS A 247 5.35 3.79 -21.51
CA CYS A 247 6.23 4.33 -20.49
C CYS A 247 5.45 5.00 -19.34
N THR A 248 6.10 5.27 -18.20
CA THR A 248 5.51 6.05 -17.10
C THR A 248 5.90 7.53 -17.25
N THR A 249 4.93 8.44 -17.23
CA THR A 249 5.17 9.90 -17.30
C THR A 249 5.02 10.58 -15.94
N GLU A 250 5.36 11.86 -15.86
CA GLU A 250 5.26 12.68 -14.64
C GLU A 250 3.83 12.82 -14.07
N THR A 251 2.82 12.48 -14.87
CA THR A 251 1.42 12.36 -14.44
C THR A 251 1.19 11.16 -13.49
N GLY A 252 2.04 10.13 -13.58
CA GLY A 252 1.83 8.81 -13.00
C GLY A 252 0.95 7.88 -13.83
N GLU A 253 0.48 8.28 -15.02
CA GLU A 253 -0.19 7.41 -15.99
C GLU A 253 0.83 6.69 -16.90
N SER A 254 0.39 5.59 -17.51
CA SER A 254 1.13 4.89 -18.58
C SER A 254 0.72 5.45 -19.94
N GLU A 255 1.67 5.97 -20.70
CA GLU A 255 1.44 6.57 -22.03
C GLU A 255 2.13 5.78 -23.15
N LEU A 256 1.51 5.78 -24.33
CA LEU A 256 1.92 5.01 -25.51
C LEU A 256 3.31 5.42 -26.03
N THR A 257 4.19 4.44 -26.25
CA THR A 257 5.53 4.64 -26.82
C THR A 257 5.82 3.80 -28.07
N ARG A 258 5.08 2.70 -28.29
CA ARG A 258 5.06 1.97 -29.58
C ARG A 258 3.70 1.30 -29.76
N ILE A 259 3.22 1.23 -31.00
CA ILE A 259 2.07 0.41 -31.38
C ILE A 259 2.45 -0.52 -32.53
N SER A 260 1.99 -1.77 -32.46
CA SER A 260 2.02 -2.73 -33.56
C SER A 260 0.60 -3.18 -33.94
N ILE A 261 0.31 -3.34 -35.23
CA ILE A 261 -0.93 -3.91 -35.76
C ILE A 261 -0.58 -4.99 -36.78
N VAL A 262 -1.17 -6.17 -36.62
CA VAL A 262 -0.91 -7.38 -37.40
C VAL A 262 -2.22 -7.98 -37.88
N ASP A 263 -2.28 -8.43 -39.14
CA ASP A 263 -3.48 -9.01 -39.73
C ASP A 263 -3.63 -10.53 -39.46
N GLU A 264 -4.67 -11.14 -40.03
CA GLU A 264 -4.88 -12.59 -39.96
C GLU A 264 -3.75 -13.44 -40.61
N CYS A 265 -3.03 -12.90 -41.61
CA CYS A 265 -1.92 -13.55 -42.29
C CYS A 265 -0.58 -13.41 -41.56
N TYR A 266 -0.55 -12.70 -40.43
CA TYR A 266 0.63 -12.29 -39.68
C TYR A 266 1.50 -11.22 -40.41
N GLU A 267 0.91 -10.51 -41.37
CA GLU A 267 1.53 -9.34 -42.00
C GLU A 267 1.38 -8.11 -41.08
N VAL A 268 2.45 -7.32 -40.97
CA VAL A 268 2.47 -6.12 -40.13
C VAL A 268 1.92 -4.95 -40.94
N LEU A 269 0.78 -4.40 -40.51
CA LEU A 269 0.10 -3.27 -41.15
C LEU A 269 0.58 -1.92 -40.58
N LEU A 270 0.96 -1.92 -39.29
CA LEU A 270 1.55 -0.78 -38.59
C LEU A 270 2.59 -1.30 -37.59
N ASP A 271 3.76 -0.69 -37.57
CA ASP A 271 4.70 -0.72 -36.44
C ASP A 271 5.28 0.69 -36.37
N THR A 272 5.06 1.39 -35.26
CA THR A 272 5.54 2.76 -35.13
C THR A 272 5.79 3.18 -33.69
N LEU A 273 6.85 3.96 -33.50
CA LEU A 273 7.15 4.61 -32.23
C LEU A 273 6.30 5.86 -32.08
N VAL A 274 5.91 6.15 -30.84
CA VAL A 274 5.09 7.29 -30.44
C VAL A 274 5.82 8.05 -29.35
N LYS A 275 5.77 9.38 -29.38
CA LYS A 275 6.36 10.23 -28.33
C LYS A 275 5.24 10.89 -27.51
N PRO A 276 5.08 10.53 -26.22
CA PRO A 276 4.20 11.21 -25.27
C PRO A 276 4.35 12.74 -25.28
N ARG A 277 3.30 13.43 -24.84
CA ARG A 277 3.32 14.89 -24.63
C ARG A 277 3.91 15.26 -23.27
N ASN A 278 3.58 14.49 -22.24
CA ASN A 278 4.11 14.66 -20.89
C ASN A 278 5.54 14.12 -20.79
N ARG A 279 6.33 14.61 -19.83
CA ARG A 279 7.71 14.15 -19.65
C ARG A 279 7.75 12.71 -19.12
N ILE A 280 8.51 11.86 -19.81
CA ILE A 280 8.77 10.48 -19.40
C ILE A 280 9.64 10.50 -18.13
N VAL A 281 9.28 9.66 -17.16
CA VAL A 281 10.01 9.48 -15.89
C VAL A 281 10.67 8.10 -15.82
N ASP A 282 10.02 7.08 -16.39
CA ASP A 282 10.60 5.75 -16.60
C ASP A 282 10.15 5.22 -17.97
N TYR A 283 11.10 4.82 -18.81
CA TYR A 283 10.83 4.18 -20.11
C TYR A 283 10.32 2.74 -19.97
N VAL A 284 10.44 2.14 -18.78
CA VAL A 284 9.97 0.79 -18.43
C VAL A 284 10.67 -0.30 -19.27
N THR A 285 11.86 -0.01 -19.79
CA THR A 285 12.59 -0.75 -20.86
C THR A 285 12.69 -2.26 -20.67
N LYS A 286 12.82 -2.74 -19.42
CA LYS A 286 12.85 -4.18 -19.10
C LYS A 286 11.59 -4.92 -19.60
N TYR A 287 10.46 -4.22 -19.65
CA TYR A 287 9.20 -4.75 -20.15
C TYR A 287 8.91 -4.15 -21.53
N SER A 288 8.95 -2.82 -21.70
CA SER A 288 8.55 -2.15 -22.95
C SER A 288 9.51 -2.33 -24.14
N GLY A 289 10.75 -2.74 -23.91
CA GLY A 289 11.81 -2.72 -24.93
C GLY A 289 12.22 -1.32 -25.43
N ILE A 290 11.58 -0.25 -24.96
CA ILE A 290 11.80 1.13 -25.43
C ILE A 290 12.94 1.80 -24.67
N THR A 291 13.79 2.52 -25.40
CA THR A 291 14.89 3.33 -24.85
C THR A 291 14.74 4.80 -25.22
N GLU A 292 15.39 5.69 -24.45
CA GLU A 292 15.41 7.13 -24.70
C GLU A 292 15.87 7.48 -26.13
N LYS A 293 16.96 6.85 -26.59
CA LYS A 293 17.53 7.01 -27.93
C LYS A 293 16.56 6.59 -29.06
N MET A 294 15.60 5.72 -28.79
CA MET A 294 14.55 5.38 -29.76
C MET A 294 13.51 6.49 -29.91
N LEU A 295 13.19 7.22 -28.83
CA LEU A 295 12.18 8.29 -28.84
C LEU A 295 12.75 9.70 -29.03
N GLU A 296 14.06 9.88 -28.98
CA GLU A 296 14.74 11.17 -29.15
C GLU A 296 14.22 11.95 -30.38
N ASN A 297 14.27 11.33 -31.57
CA ASN A 297 13.90 11.93 -32.85
C ASN A 297 12.47 11.58 -33.33
N VAL A 298 11.63 11.02 -32.45
CA VAL A 298 10.25 10.62 -32.80
C VAL A 298 9.30 11.81 -32.68
N ASN A 299 8.67 12.18 -33.81
CA ASN A 299 7.69 13.26 -33.87
C ASN A 299 6.23 12.77 -33.89
N VAL A 300 6.00 11.47 -34.10
CA VAL A 300 4.67 10.83 -34.15
C VAL A 300 4.00 10.89 -32.78
N ARG A 301 2.72 11.28 -32.75
CA ARG A 301 1.90 11.41 -31.54
C ARG A 301 0.71 10.45 -31.55
N VAL A 302 0.01 10.33 -30.43
CA VAL A 302 -1.16 9.45 -30.33
C VAL A 302 -2.28 9.88 -31.30
N GLU A 303 -2.39 11.17 -31.60
CA GLU A 303 -3.27 11.75 -32.61
C GLU A 303 -2.96 11.28 -34.05
N ASP A 304 -1.72 10.88 -34.33
CA ASP A 304 -1.36 10.29 -35.63
C ASP A 304 -1.78 8.81 -35.69
N VAL A 305 -1.60 8.09 -34.58
CA VAL A 305 -2.01 6.68 -34.43
C VAL A 305 -3.54 6.55 -34.48
N GLN A 306 -4.29 7.42 -33.79
CA GLN A 306 -5.75 7.49 -33.84
C GLN A 306 -6.26 7.64 -35.29
N ARG A 307 -5.65 8.54 -36.07
CA ARG A 307 -5.98 8.71 -37.49
C ARG A 307 -5.59 7.50 -38.33
N ALA A 308 -4.43 6.89 -38.07
CA ALA A 308 -3.96 5.72 -38.80
C ALA A 308 -4.85 4.49 -38.56
N LEU A 309 -5.31 4.26 -37.32
CA LEU A 309 -6.31 3.23 -36.98
C LEU A 309 -7.62 3.44 -37.76
N SER A 310 -8.14 4.68 -37.78
CA SER A 310 -9.36 5.03 -38.52
C SER A 310 -9.20 4.89 -40.05
N HIS A 311 -7.97 4.94 -40.56
CA HIS A 311 -7.68 4.69 -41.97
C HIS A 311 -7.50 3.19 -42.29
N ILE A 312 -6.68 2.47 -41.52
CA ILE A 312 -6.26 1.08 -41.80
C ILE A 312 -7.39 0.07 -41.58
N LEU A 313 -8.19 0.23 -40.52
CA LEU A 313 -9.22 -0.75 -40.16
C LEU A 313 -10.45 -0.60 -41.09
N PRO A 314 -11.12 -1.69 -41.52
CA PRO A 314 -12.48 -1.62 -42.07
C PRO A 314 -13.53 -1.28 -40.98
N ASN A 315 -14.80 -1.09 -41.38
CA ASN A 315 -15.86 -0.65 -40.47
C ASN A 315 -16.44 -1.77 -39.59
N ASP A 316 -16.17 -3.03 -39.94
CA ASP A 316 -16.53 -4.26 -39.22
C ASP A 316 -15.29 -4.98 -38.65
N ALA A 317 -14.14 -4.31 -38.63
CA ALA A 317 -12.89 -4.83 -38.07
C ALA A 317 -13.08 -5.33 -36.62
N ILE A 318 -12.43 -6.44 -36.28
CA ILE A 318 -12.39 -6.97 -34.92
C ILE A 318 -10.97 -6.86 -34.36
N LEU A 319 -10.78 -6.09 -33.29
CA LEU A 319 -9.47 -5.93 -32.64
C LEU A 319 -9.17 -7.08 -31.67
N VAL A 320 -7.95 -7.61 -31.69
CA VAL A 320 -7.52 -8.75 -30.86
C VAL A 320 -6.27 -8.38 -30.07
N GLY A 321 -6.17 -8.77 -28.80
CA GLY A 321 -5.03 -8.43 -27.94
C GLY A 321 -5.06 -9.17 -26.61
N HIS A 322 -4.13 -8.85 -25.71
CA HIS A 322 -4.07 -9.42 -24.37
C HIS A 322 -4.11 -8.30 -23.33
N THR A 323 -5.16 -8.27 -22.49
CA THR A 323 -5.46 -7.15 -21.57
C THR A 323 -5.67 -5.81 -22.28
N LEU A 324 -6.43 -5.84 -23.39
CA LEU A 324 -6.69 -4.72 -24.32
C LEU A 324 -7.19 -3.42 -23.68
N GLU A 325 -7.70 -3.43 -22.44
CA GLU A 325 -8.00 -2.18 -21.73
C GLU A 325 -6.75 -1.30 -21.56
N CYS A 326 -5.56 -1.89 -21.44
CA CYS A 326 -4.29 -1.18 -21.32
C CYS A 326 -3.97 -0.44 -22.61
N ASP A 327 -3.98 -1.16 -23.74
CA ASP A 327 -3.72 -0.67 -25.08
C ASP A 327 -4.72 0.43 -25.49
N PHE A 328 -6.01 0.19 -25.27
CA PHE A 328 -7.06 1.15 -25.63
C PHE A 328 -6.94 2.45 -24.82
N ASN A 329 -6.60 2.38 -23.53
CA ASN A 329 -6.37 3.56 -22.70
C ASN A 329 -5.09 4.31 -23.12
N ALA A 330 -4.00 3.60 -23.43
CA ALA A 330 -2.73 4.19 -23.89
C ALA A 330 -2.87 4.89 -25.26
N MET A 331 -3.57 4.25 -26.20
CA MET A 331 -3.93 4.80 -27.51
C MET A 331 -5.01 5.91 -27.45
N ARG A 332 -5.67 6.11 -26.28
CA ARG A 332 -6.86 6.97 -26.14
C ARG A 332 -7.90 6.69 -27.24
N ILE A 333 -8.19 5.42 -27.52
CA ILE A 333 -9.25 5.02 -28.49
C ILE A 333 -10.43 4.38 -27.79
N THR A 334 -11.51 4.13 -28.53
CA THR A 334 -12.58 3.21 -28.15
C THR A 334 -13.13 2.51 -29.39
N HIS A 335 -13.48 1.23 -29.25
CA HIS A 335 -13.82 0.36 -30.37
C HIS A 335 -14.79 -0.74 -29.88
N PRO A 336 -15.91 -1.02 -30.58
CA PRO A 336 -16.98 -1.89 -30.08
C PRO A 336 -16.70 -3.40 -30.22
N TYR A 337 -15.83 -3.83 -31.14
CA TYR A 337 -15.65 -5.24 -31.51
C TYR A 337 -14.24 -5.72 -31.14
N CYS A 338 -13.99 -6.03 -29.87
CA CYS A 338 -12.70 -6.56 -29.44
C CYS A 338 -12.76 -7.98 -28.86
N ILE A 339 -11.65 -8.72 -28.98
CA ILE A 339 -11.42 -10.04 -28.39
C ILE A 339 -10.16 -9.97 -27.52
N ASP A 340 -10.35 -10.00 -26.20
CA ASP A 340 -9.25 -10.09 -25.25
C ASP A 340 -8.91 -11.57 -24.97
N ILE A 341 -7.71 -11.99 -25.39
CA ILE A 341 -7.19 -13.35 -25.19
C ILE A 341 -7.06 -13.70 -23.71
N SER A 342 -6.82 -12.71 -22.85
CA SER A 342 -6.72 -12.90 -21.40
C SER A 342 -8.06 -13.24 -20.73
N LEU A 343 -9.18 -12.94 -21.40
CA LEU A 343 -10.54 -13.35 -21.02
C LEU A 343 -10.99 -14.60 -21.78
N CYS A 344 -10.61 -14.72 -23.05
CA CYS A 344 -10.98 -15.87 -23.89
C CYS A 344 -10.29 -17.17 -23.47
N LEU A 345 -9.06 -17.10 -22.96
CA LEU A 345 -8.29 -18.23 -22.42
C LEU A 345 -8.18 -18.15 -20.88
N ASN A 346 -9.33 -18.01 -20.21
CA ASN A 346 -9.41 -17.93 -18.75
C ASN A 346 -9.17 -19.30 -18.09
N LEU A 347 -7.89 -19.59 -17.78
CA LEU A 347 -7.44 -20.81 -17.10
C LEU A 347 -7.83 -20.88 -15.61
N SER A 348 -8.20 -19.76 -14.97
CA SER A 348 -8.46 -19.70 -13.53
C SER A 348 -9.95 -19.82 -13.15
N GLY A 349 -10.83 -19.78 -14.15
CA GLY A 349 -12.28 -19.67 -13.96
C GLY A 349 -12.70 -18.34 -13.32
N LYS A 350 -11.82 -17.34 -13.28
CA LYS A 350 -12.02 -16.08 -12.57
C LYS A 350 -11.47 -14.92 -13.40
N ASP A 351 -12.39 -14.17 -13.99
CA ASP A 351 -12.15 -13.03 -14.88
C ASP A 351 -11.15 -11.98 -14.33
N ARG A 352 -11.01 -11.85 -13.00
CA ARG A 352 -10.01 -10.97 -12.35
C ARG A 352 -8.63 -11.61 -12.06
N GLN A 353 -8.44 -12.88 -12.39
CA GLN A 353 -7.19 -13.63 -12.24
C GLN A 353 -6.74 -14.17 -13.60
N ARG A 354 -6.40 -13.25 -14.51
CA ARG A 354 -6.02 -13.57 -15.90
C ARG A 354 -4.59 -14.13 -15.98
N SER A 355 -4.36 -15.05 -16.90
CA SER A 355 -3.03 -15.61 -17.20
C SER A 355 -2.25 -14.67 -18.13
N SER A 356 -0.93 -14.54 -17.93
CA SER A 356 -0.08 -13.71 -18.80
C SER A 356 0.10 -14.32 -20.19
N LEU A 357 0.35 -13.47 -21.19
CA LEU A 357 0.58 -13.91 -22.58
C LEU A 357 1.69 -14.96 -22.66
N LYS A 358 2.81 -14.76 -21.97
CA LYS A 358 3.91 -15.76 -21.86
C LYS A 358 3.45 -17.11 -21.32
N THR A 359 2.55 -17.15 -20.32
CA THR A 359 2.01 -18.42 -19.83
C THR A 359 1.10 -19.09 -20.86
N LEU A 360 0.27 -18.33 -21.56
CA LEU A 360 -0.64 -18.84 -22.59
C LEU A 360 0.13 -19.36 -23.82
N ALA A 361 1.12 -18.62 -24.31
CA ALA A 361 2.00 -19.02 -25.42
C ALA A 361 2.78 -20.30 -25.08
N ARG A 362 3.34 -20.39 -23.87
CA ARG A 362 4.07 -21.58 -23.41
C ARG A 362 3.18 -22.82 -23.26
N ILE A 363 1.93 -22.65 -22.83
CA ILE A 363 0.97 -23.75 -22.66
C ILE A 363 0.40 -24.23 -24.00
N PHE A 364 -0.09 -23.32 -24.83
CA PHE A 364 -0.89 -23.68 -26.03
C PHE A 364 -0.09 -23.70 -27.34
N LEU A 365 0.97 -22.88 -27.46
CA LEU A 365 1.85 -22.86 -28.64
C LEU A 365 3.20 -23.55 -28.38
N ASN A 366 3.53 -23.88 -27.12
CA ASN A 366 4.84 -24.36 -26.69
C ASN A 366 5.99 -23.38 -27.03
N GLU A 367 5.76 -22.08 -26.83
CA GLU A 367 6.75 -21.04 -27.11
C GLU A 367 7.07 -20.17 -25.89
N GLU A 368 8.38 -19.96 -25.66
CA GLU A 368 8.90 -19.07 -24.62
C GLU A 368 9.18 -17.69 -25.22
N ILE A 369 8.24 -16.77 -25.01
CA ILE A 369 8.30 -15.36 -25.44
C ILE A 369 8.75 -14.45 -24.29
N GLN A 370 8.89 -13.14 -24.50
CA GLN A 370 9.16 -12.14 -23.44
C GLN A 370 10.41 -12.51 -22.60
N GLY A 371 11.59 -12.26 -23.17
CA GLY A 371 12.91 -12.54 -22.58
C GLY A 371 13.42 -11.42 -21.68
N GLU A 372 14.72 -11.41 -21.38
CA GLU A 372 15.33 -10.41 -20.48
C GLU A 372 15.54 -9.03 -21.13
N ASN A 373 15.44 -8.94 -22.46
CA ASN A 373 15.79 -7.77 -23.27
C ASN A 373 14.57 -6.92 -23.67
N GLY A 374 13.54 -6.83 -22.83
CA GLY A 374 12.27 -6.19 -23.18
C GLY A 374 11.35 -7.06 -24.04
N HIS A 375 10.15 -6.54 -24.31
CA HIS A 375 9.15 -7.15 -25.17
C HIS A 375 9.27 -6.62 -26.61
N CYS A 376 8.42 -7.13 -27.50
CA CYS A 376 8.38 -6.73 -28.89
C CYS A 376 6.92 -6.82 -29.36
N SER A 377 6.16 -5.71 -29.32
CA SER A 377 4.73 -5.69 -29.63
C SER A 377 4.32 -6.35 -30.96
N VAL A 378 5.19 -6.41 -31.97
CA VAL A 378 4.95 -7.22 -33.19
C VAL A 378 4.87 -8.73 -32.87
N ASP A 379 5.80 -9.27 -32.08
CA ASP A 379 5.78 -10.67 -31.67
C ASP A 379 4.57 -10.96 -30.77
N ASP A 380 4.28 -10.09 -29.81
CA ASP A 380 3.18 -10.29 -28.85
C ASP A 380 1.79 -10.17 -29.53
N ALA A 381 1.64 -9.30 -30.53
CA ALA A 381 0.47 -9.28 -31.42
C ALA A 381 0.36 -10.54 -32.30
N VAL A 382 1.46 -11.01 -32.90
CA VAL A 382 1.48 -12.27 -33.68
C VAL A 382 1.09 -13.47 -32.81
N ILE A 383 1.64 -13.57 -31.59
CA ILE A 383 1.33 -14.64 -30.64
C ILE A 383 -0.14 -14.58 -30.21
N THR A 384 -0.67 -13.39 -29.99
CA THR A 384 -2.09 -13.16 -29.71
C THR A 384 -2.98 -13.67 -30.86
N MET A 385 -2.68 -13.33 -32.12
CA MET A 385 -3.42 -13.83 -33.29
C MET A 385 -3.33 -15.36 -33.39
N ARG A 386 -2.16 -15.95 -33.11
CA ARG A 386 -1.96 -17.42 -33.11
C ARG A 386 -2.75 -18.11 -32.00
N LEU A 387 -2.82 -17.52 -30.80
CA LEU A 387 -3.66 -18.00 -29.70
C LEU A 387 -5.16 -17.91 -30.03
N LEU A 388 -5.62 -16.86 -30.73
CA LEU A 388 -7.00 -16.79 -31.23
C LEU A 388 -7.29 -17.93 -32.21
N LYS A 389 -6.44 -18.11 -33.23
CA LYS A 389 -6.61 -19.16 -34.24
C LYS A 389 -6.57 -20.57 -33.62
N TYR A 390 -5.69 -20.78 -32.64
CA TYR A 390 -5.63 -22.03 -31.86
C TYR A 390 -6.89 -22.27 -31.00
N LYS A 391 -7.46 -21.22 -30.39
CA LYS A 391 -8.75 -21.33 -29.68
C LYS A 391 -9.89 -21.66 -30.65
N LEU A 392 -9.95 -20.98 -31.80
CA LEU A 392 -10.99 -21.17 -32.81
C LEU A 392 -10.99 -22.60 -33.37
N SER A 393 -9.82 -23.20 -33.63
CA SER A 393 -9.74 -24.59 -34.13
C SER A 393 -10.18 -25.65 -33.13
N HIS A 394 -10.24 -25.32 -31.83
CA HIS A 394 -10.75 -26.20 -30.77
C HIS A 394 -12.15 -25.79 -30.25
N GLY A 395 -12.76 -24.74 -30.82
CA GLY A 395 -14.10 -24.26 -30.50
C GLY A 395 -14.19 -23.31 -29.29
N ILE A 396 -15.32 -22.58 -29.21
CA ILE A 396 -15.54 -21.43 -28.31
C ILE A 396 -15.22 -21.74 -26.83
N ARG A 397 -15.56 -22.94 -26.34
CA ARG A 397 -15.36 -23.33 -24.94
C ARG A 397 -13.88 -23.56 -24.59
N PHE A 398 -13.03 -23.89 -25.56
CA PHE A 398 -11.64 -24.28 -25.34
C PHE A 398 -10.84 -23.21 -24.58
N GLY A 399 -9.99 -23.64 -23.64
CA GLY A 399 -9.14 -22.75 -22.86
C GLY A 399 -9.85 -21.92 -21.80
N ASN A 400 -11.18 -22.07 -21.61
CA ASN A 400 -11.96 -21.23 -20.71
C ASN A 400 -12.73 -22.05 -19.66
N VAL A 401 -12.24 -22.03 -18.43
CA VAL A 401 -12.82 -22.78 -17.30
C VAL A 401 -14.21 -22.24 -16.92
N SER A 402 -14.46 -20.94 -17.08
CA SER A 402 -15.79 -20.33 -16.85
C SER A 402 -16.85 -20.84 -17.85
N LEU A 403 -16.44 -21.30 -19.03
CA LEU A 403 -17.31 -21.96 -20.01
C LEU A 403 -17.38 -23.50 -19.83
N GLY A 404 -16.81 -24.03 -18.74
CA GLY A 404 -16.82 -25.47 -18.42
C GLY A 404 -15.86 -26.31 -19.25
N TRP A 405 -14.75 -25.74 -19.73
CA TRP A 405 -13.61 -26.51 -20.25
C TRP A 405 -12.65 -26.87 -19.11
N SER A 406 -12.13 -28.09 -19.11
CA SER A 406 -11.26 -28.62 -18.07
C SER A 406 -9.78 -28.50 -18.46
N PHE A 407 -9.04 -27.64 -17.75
CA PHE A 407 -7.59 -27.53 -17.94
C PHE A 407 -6.88 -28.83 -17.55
N ASP A 408 -7.26 -29.43 -16.43
CA ASP A 408 -6.56 -30.61 -15.89
C ASP A 408 -6.70 -31.85 -16.78
N ASP A 409 -7.81 -31.99 -17.51
CA ASP A 409 -8.02 -33.11 -18.42
C ASP A 409 -7.18 -32.94 -19.69
N TRP A 410 -7.30 -31.78 -20.35
CA TRP A 410 -6.51 -31.44 -21.53
C TRP A 410 -4.99 -31.42 -21.24
N ALA A 411 -4.58 -30.96 -20.04
CA ALA A 411 -3.18 -30.98 -19.62
C ALA A 411 -2.63 -32.41 -19.54
N ARG A 412 -3.37 -33.35 -18.93
CA ARG A 412 -2.96 -34.77 -18.85
C ARG A 412 -2.84 -35.41 -20.24
N GLU A 413 -3.77 -35.11 -21.15
CA GLU A 413 -3.73 -35.57 -22.54
C GLU A 413 -2.50 -35.04 -23.28
N ASN A 414 -2.14 -33.77 -23.07
CA ASN A 414 -1.01 -33.10 -23.74
C ASN A 414 0.34 -33.25 -23.01
N GLY A 415 0.42 -34.14 -22.01
CA GLY A 415 1.67 -34.43 -21.28
C GLY A 415 2.15 -33.29 -20.37
N LEU A 416 1.23 -32.45 -19.89
CA LEU A 416 1.46 -31.37 -18.96
C LEU A 416 0.96 -31.73 -17.55
N THR A 417 1.59 -31.16 -16.53
CA THR A 417 1.09 -31.13 -15.15
C THR A 417 -0.10 -30.19 -15.03
N THR A 418 -0.84 -30.28 -13.92
CA THR A 418 -1.87 -29.30 -13.51
C THR A 418 -1.29 -27.88 -13.25
N SER A 419 0.03 -27.72 -13.27
CA SER A 419 0.75 -26.44 -13.23
C SER A 419 1.28 -25.97 -14.60
N GLY A 420 0.95 -26.67 -15.70
CA GLY A 420 1.39 -26.33 -17.05
C GLY A 420 2.87 -26.53 -17.32
N ALA A 421 3.54 -27.45 -16.60
CA ALA A 421 4.91 -27.89 -16.85
C ALA A 421 4.91 -29.26 -17.57
N ARG A 422 5.91 -29.54 -18.41
CA ARG A 422 5.98 -30.82 -19.14
C ARG A 422 6.36 -31.99 -18.24
N ILE A 423 5.73 -33.15 -18.48
CA ILE A 423 6.01 -34.42 -17.82
C ILE A 423 7.07 -35.18 -18.64
N ASP A 424 8.32 -35.16 -18.20
CA ASP A 424 9.41 -35.94 -18.80
C ASP A 424 9.19 -37.44 -18.59
N LYS A 425 8.67 -38.14 -19.62
CA LYS A 425 8.43 -39.59 -19.57
C LYS A 425 9.70 -40.45 -19.76
N ASN A 426 10.81 -39.86 -20.23
CA ASN A 426 12.04 -40.60 -20.60
C ASN A 426 13.22 -40.32 -19.66
N LYS A 427 13.15 -40.82 -18.41
CA LYS A 427 14.29 -40.84 -17.47
C LYS A 427 14.76 -42.23 -17.01
N HIS A 428 14.15 -43.30 -17.52
CA HIS A 428 14.51 -44.70 -17.20
C HIS A 428 14.68 -45.59 -18.45
N SER A 429 15.31 -45.08 -19.52
CA SER A 429 15.74 -45.89 -20.68
C SER A 429 16.77 -45.18 -21.58
N ARG A 430 17.92 -44.80 -21.01
CA ARG A 430 19.12 -44.45 -21.80
C ARG A 430 20.32 -45.28 -21.36
N SER A 431 20.42 -46.47 -21.96
CA SER A 431 21.66 -47.25 -22.02
C SER A 431 22.70 -46.55 -22.90
N GLU A 432 23.96 -46.96 -22.80
CA GLU A 432 25.16 -46.19 -23.18
C GLU A 432 25.45 -46.14 -24.70
N ALA A 433 24.43 -46.32 -25.55
CA ALA A 433 24.56 -46.55 -26.99
C ALA A 433 24.09 -45.37 -27.87
N GLN A 434 24.33 -44.11 -27.46
CA GLN A 434 24.16 -42.95 -28.37
C GLN A 434 24.97 -41.69 -28.02
N ILE A 435 26.20 -41.86 -27.53
CA ILE A 435 27.19 -40.77 -27.49
C ILE A 435 27.78 -40.60 -28.90
N ASN A 436 27.03 -39.93 -29.80
CA ASN A 436 27.52 -39.29 -31.04
C ASN A 436 26.38 -38.62 -31.83
N GLN A 437 25.67 -37.68 -31.20
CA GLN A 437 24.98 -36.61 -31.93
C GLN A 437 25.25 -35.29 -31.20
N GLU A 438 25.78 -34.30 -31.90
CA GLU A 438 26.05 -32.98 -31.35
C GLU A 438 24.74 -32.32 -30.87
N PRO A 439 24.77 -31.50 -29.80
CA PRO A 439 23.64 -30.64 -29.49
C PRO A 439 23.42 -29.71 -30.68
N GLN A 440 22.25 -29.81 -31.34
CA GLN A 440 21.93 -28.97 -32.49
C GLN A 440 22.10 -27.49 -32.14
N GLN A 441 23.18 -26.89 -32.62
CA GLN A 441 23.40 -25.46 -32.45
C GLN A 441 22.22 -24.75 -33.11
N LYS A 442 21.47 -23.95 -32.34
CA LYS A 442 20.57 -22.95 -32.92
C LYS A 442 21.45 -22.12 -33.88
N LYS A 443 21.23 -22.28 -35.20
CA LYS A 443 22.11 -21.72 -36.23
C LYS A 443 22.37 -20.25 -35.90
N ARG A 444 23.64 -19.91 -35.65
CA ARG A 444 24.07 -18.52 -35.51
C ARG A 444 23.71 -17.81 -36.81
N CYS A 445 22.63 -17.03 -36.78
CA CYS A 445 22.41 -16.04 -37.82
C CYS A 445 23.53 -15.02 -37.63
N LEU A 446 24.39 -14.90 -38.64
CA LEU A 446 25.44 -13.88 -38.69
C LEU A 446 24.82 -12.49 -38.50
N ASP A 447 25.62 -11.53 -38.05
CA ASP A 447 25.22 -10.12 -37.95
C ASP A 447 24.83 -9.55 -39.32
N ILE A 448 23.54 -9.70 -39.66
CA ILE A 448 22.92 -8.97 -40.75
C ILE A 448 22.94 -7.51 -40.30
N LYS A 449 23.85 -6.74 -40.90
CA LYS A 449 23.86 -5.27 -40.79
C LYS A 449 22.44 -4.78 -41.07
N ASN A 450 21.80 -4.15 -40.08
CA ASN A 450 20.48 -3.56 -40.24
C ASN A 450 20.55 -2.48 -41.33
N VAL A 451 20.20 -2.85 -42.57
CA VAL A 451 19.98 -1.88 -43.65
C VAL A 451 18.71 -1.10 -43.26
N PRO A 452 18.79 0.21 -43.01
CA PRO A 452 17.63 0.98 -42.57
C PRO A 452 16.62 1.04 -43.72
N GLN A 453 15.56 0.25 -43.62
CA GLN A 453 14.52 0.19 -44.63
C GLN A 453 13.75 1.51 -44.65
N THR A 454 13.58 2.09 -45.84
CA THR A 454 12.99 3.41 -46.03
C THR A 454 11.62 3.34 -46.71
N CYS A 455 10.73 4.24 -46.32
CA CYS A 455 9.36 4.31 -46.80
C CYS A 455 9.34 4.48 -48.31
N GLY A 456 8.74 3.52 -49.03
CA GLY A 456 8.64 3.49 -50.50
C GLY A 456 7.74 4.57 -51.13
N ARG A 457 7.63 5.73 -50.48
CA ARG A 457 6.91 6.94 -50.91
C ARG A 457 7.55 8.24 -50.42
N CYS A 458 8.21 8.24 -49.25
CA CYS A 458 8.78 9.46 -48.65
C CYS A 458 10.18 9.30 -48.01
N GLY A 459 10.86 8.16 -48.22
CA GLY A 459 12.24 7.94 -47.76
C GLY A 459 12.49 7.85 -46.24
N ARG A 460 11.49 8.13 -45.39
CA ARG A 460 11.62 8.04 -43.93
C ARG A 460 11.95 6.60 -43.49
N PRO A 461 12.81 6.38 -42.48
CA PRO A 461 13.07 5.03 -41.96
C PRO A 461 11.77 4.40 -41.41
N LEU A 462 11.60 3.11 -41.68
CA LEU A 462 10.47 2.27 -41.28
C LEU A 462 10.80 1.32 -40.14
N SER A 463 12.05 0.85 -40.08
CA SER A 463 12.51 -0.12 -39.09
C SER A 463 12.58 0.50 -37.70
N VAL A 464 11.63 0.16 -36.83
CA VAL A 464 11.74 0.42 -35.39
C VAL A 464 12.95 -0.34 -34.84
N ALA A 465 13.80 0.34 -34.07
CA ALA A 465 15.06 -0.22 -33.56
C ALA A 465 14.82 -1.21 -32.41
N CYS A 466 14.33 -2.41 -32.74
CA CYS A 466 14.03 -3.45 -31.76
C CYS A 466 15.29 -4.03 -31.12
N ILE A 467 15.39 -3.97 -29.79
CA ILE A 467 16.49 -4.55 -29.01
C ILE A 467 16.37 -6.07 -28.82
N VAL A 468 15.17 -6.65 -28.90
CA VAL A 468 14.93 -8.10 -28.71
C VAL A 468 15.68 -8.92 -29.77
N PRO A 469 16.52 -9.90 -29.37
CA PRO A 469 17.18 -10.81 -30.31
C PRO A 469 16.15 -11.65 -31.09
N TYR A 470 16.33 -11.74 -32.40
CA TYR A 470 15.52 -12.58 -33.31
C TYR A 470 14.00 -12.26 -33.42
N CYS A 471 13.48 -11.16 -32.84
CA CYS A 471 12.05 -10.75 -32.99
C CYS A 471 11.62 -10.62 -34.47
N ALA A 472 10.37 -10.99 -34.79
CA ALA A 472 9.85 -11.06 -36.15
C ALA A 472 9.77 -9.70 -36.87
N CYS A 473 9.68 -8.57 -36.15
CA CYS A 473 9.74 -7.23 -36.74
C CYS A 473 11.05 -6.95 -37.51
N LYS A 474 12.12 -7.72 -37.27
CA LYS A 474 13.39 -7.66 -38.02
C LYS A 474 13.31 -8.33 -39.40
N LYS A 475 12.17 -8.94 -39.74
CA LYS A 475 11.87 -9.56 -41.04
C LYS A 475 10.65 -8.91 -41.70
N ASN A 476 9.56 -8.72 -40.94
CA ASN A 476 8.32 -8.13 -41.44
C ASN A 476 8.35 -6.61 -41.24
N VAL A 477 8.71 -5.86 -42.28
CA VAL A 477 8.77 -4.40 -42.27
C VAL A 477 7.58 -3.80 -43.02
N VAL A 478 6.86 -2.89 -42.39
CA VAL A 478 5.73 -2.14 -42.99
C VAL A 478 6.13 -1.43 -44.29
N LYS A 479 5.33 -1.53 -45.35
CA LYS A 479 5.66 -0.97 -46.67
C LYS A 479 5.70 0.57 -46.71
N TYR A 480 4.94 1.22 -45.83
CA TYR A 480 4.80 2.67 -45.74
C TYR A 480 4.84 3.13 -44.28
N CYS A 481 5.32 4.35 -44.02
CA CYS A 481 5.28 4.94 -42.69
C CYS A 481 3.87 5.46 -42.36
N VAL A 482 3.55 5.64 -41.07
CA VAL A 482 2.21 6.07 -40.60
C VAL A 482 1.62 7.27 -41.37
N ILE A 483 2.45 8.27 -41.72
CA ILE A 483 2.02 9.44 -42.50
C ILE A 483 1.77 9.11 -43.98
N CYS A 484 2.50 8.17 -44.56
CA CYS A 484 2.26 7.72 -45.94
C CYS A 484 1.07 6.76 -46.04
N CYS A 485 0.79 5.96 -45.01
CA CYS A 485 -0.44 5.18 -44.90
C CYS A 485 -1.67 6.10 -44.93
N LEU A 486 -1.68 7.18 -44.15
CA LEU A 486 -2.77 8.19 -44.18
C LEU A 486 -3.05 8.82 -45.56
N ASN A 487 -2.15 8.65 -46.54
CA ASN A 487 -2.26 9.17 -47.90
C ASN A 487 -2.46 8.08 -48.98
N SER A 488 -2.63 6.80 -48.60
CA SER A 488 -2.96 5.74 -49.56
C SER A 488 -4.47 5.65 -49.83
N VAL A 489 -4.83 5.07 -50.97
CA VAL A 489 -6.23 4.71 -51.28
C VAL A 489 -6.44 3.27 -50.82
N LEU A 490 -7.42 3.03 -49.95
CA LEU A 490 -7.78 1.66 -49.54
C LEU A 490 -8.49 0.89 -50.67
N PRO A 491 -8.40 -0.45 -50.66
CA PRO A 491 -9.39 -1.30 -51.32
C PRO A 491 -10.80 -0.98 -50.78
N GLN A 492 -11.78 -0.80 -51.67
CA GLN A 492 -13.18 -0.69 -51.28
C GLN A 492 -13.72 -2.06 -50.91
N THR A 493 -14.33 -2.22 -49.72
CA THR A 493 -14.97 -3.47 -49.29
C THR A 493 -16.33 -3.23 -48.63
N SER A 494 -17.27 -4.11 -48.96
CA SER A 494 -18.70 -4.09 -48.59
C SER A 494 -19.55 -2.94 -49.18
N SER A 495 -20.79 -3.29 -49.55
CA SER A 495 -21.78 -2.42 -50.22
C SER A 495 -22.95 -2.03 -49.32
N GLU A 496 -22.80 -2.20 -48.00
CA GLU A 496 -23.83 -1.92 -46.99
C GLU A 496 -23.37 -0.72 -46.15
N GLU A 497 -24.22 0.30 -45.98
CA GLU A 497 -23.81 1.45 -45.17
C GLU A 497 -23.62 1.07 -43.69
N PRO A 498 -22.54 1.52 -43.03
CA PRO A 498 -22.34 1.29 -41.61
C PRO A 498 -23.36 2.10 -40.79
N THR A 499 -24.04 1.44 -39.86
CA THR A 499 -25.22 1.98 -39.15
C THR A 499 -25.00 2.24 -37.66
N LEU A 500 -24.05 1.57 -37.01
CA LEU A 500 -23.81 1.73 -35.56
C LEU A 500 -22.96 2.97 -35.28
N ILE A 501 -23.55 4.02 -34.70
CA ILE A 501 -22.82 5.18 -34.18
C ILE A 501 -22.42 4.89 -32.73
N TRP A 502 -21.19 4.43 -32.51
CA TRP A 502 -20.72 4.02 -31.17
C TRP A 502 -20.75 5.15 -30.14
N SER A 503 -20.55 6.40 -30.56
CA SER A 503 -20.64 7.59 -29.69
C SER A 503 -22.04 7.84 -29.12
N ASP A 504 -23.08 7.37 -29.80
CA ASP A 504 -24.47 7.74 -29.48
C ASP A 504 -25.08 6.81 -28.42
N ALA A 505 -24.54 5.60 -28.30
CA ALA A 505 -24.79 4.67 -27.20
C ALA A 505 -24.49 5.27 -25.80
N PHE A 506 -23.72 6.36 -25.73
CA PHE A 506 -23.30 7.02 -24.50
C PHE A 506 -23.82 8.47 -24.37
N GLN A 507 -24.59 8.98 -25.34
CA GLN A 507 -25.06 10.39 -25.30
C GLN A 507 -26.05 10.67 -24.17
N THR A 508 -26.86 9.69 -23.76
CA THR A 508 -27.82 9.79 -22.64
C THR A 508 -27.18 9.88 -21.26
N CYS A 509 -25.83 9.85 -21.17
CA CYS A 509 -25.09 9.66 -19.92
C CYS A 509 -24.33 10.90 -19.42
N THR A 510 -24.51 12.04 -20.11
CA THR A 510 -23.92 13.34 -19.77
C THR A 510 -24.70 14.06 -18.68
N GLY A 511 -24.53 13.59 -17.45
CA GLY A 511 -25.22 14.11 -16.26
C GLY A 511 -25.81 12.97 -15.44
N GLY A 512 -26.13 13.24 -14.18
CA GLY A 512 -26.68 12.23 -13.28
C GLY A 512 -26.15 12.37 -11.86
N CYS A 513 -27.03 12.81 -10.97
CA CYS A 513 -26.86 12.71 -9.53
C CYS A 513 -27.99 11.83 -8.97
N GLU A 514 -27.76 11.21 -7.82
CA GLU A 514 -28.77 10.49 -7.04
C GLU A 514 -28.92 11.12 -5.65
N PRO A 515 -30.10 11.00 -5.01
CA PRO A 515 -30.23 11.32 -3.60
C PRO A 515 -29.20 10.55 -2.76
N ILE A 516 -28.63 11.20 -1.76
CA ILE A 516 -27.59 10.64 -0.86
C ILE A 516 -28.03 9.30 -0.23
N LEU A 517 -29.33 9.12 0.02
CA LEU A 517 -29.97 7.88 0.45
C LEU A 517 -29.65 6.66 -0.43
N HIS A 518 -29.46 6.84 -1.74
CA HIS A 518 -29.05 5.77 -2.67
C HIS A 518 -27.68 5.19 -2.26
N PHE A 519 -26.70 6.07 -2.04
CA PHE A 519 -25.35 5.69 -1.64
C PHE A 519 -25.31 5.15 -0.20
N LEU A 520 -26.11 5.70 0.72
CA LEU A 520 -26.24 5.20 2.09
C LEU A 520 -26.82 3.78 2.16
N ARG A 521 -27.75 3.43 1.25
CA ARG A 521 -28.30 2.06 1.11
C ARG A 521 -27.30 1.06 0.51
N LEU A 522 -26.39 1.52 -0.35
CA LEU A 522 -25.31 0.69 -0.92
C LEU A 522 -24.22 0.41 0.13
N ASP A 523 -23.69 1.46 0.77
CA ASP A 523 -22.70 1.36 1.84
C ASP A 523 -23.38 1.06 3.20
N LYS A 524 -23.77 -0.21 3.43
CA LYS A 524 -24.46 -0.78 4.62
C LYS A 524 -23.81 -0.56 6.01
N GLY A 525 -22.90 0.40 6.15
CA GLY A 525 -22.31 0.85 7.41
C GLY A 525 -22.12 2.37 7.46
N LYS A 526 -22.86 3.13 6.64
CA LYS A 526 -22.91 4.59 6.62
C LYS A 526 -24.33 5.05 7.01
N SER A 527 -24.41 6.22 7.64
CA SER A 527 -25.69 6.93 7.83
C SER A 527 -25.47 8.45 7.80
N ALA A 528 -26.53 9.21 7.50
CA ALA A 528 -26.52 10.67 7.47
C ALA A 528 -27.52 11.30 8.46
N PHE A 529 -27.16 12.44 9.05
CA PHE A 529 -28.03 13.26 9.87
C PHE A 529 -28.05 14.70 9.32
N CYS A 530 -29.26 15.20 9.02
CA CYS A 530 -29.48 16.42 8.25
C CYS A 530 -30.37 17.41 9.00
N ALA A 531 -29.75 18.28 9.80
CA ALA A 531 -30.39 19.41 10.45
C ALA A 531 -30.41 20.63 9.52
N ILE A 532 -31.44 20.72 8.67
CA ILE A 532 -31.56 21.72 7.59
C ILE A 532 -32.94 22.41 7.62
N PRO A 533 -33.08 23.64 7.09
CA PRO A 533 -34.34 24.38 7.22
C PRO A 533 -35.39 23.85 6.25
N GLY A 534 -36.61 23.64 6.75
CA GLY A 534 -37.76 23.29 5.94
C GLY A 534 -37.89 21.81 5.62
N GLY A 535 -37.15 20.93 6.32
CA GLY A 535 -37.35 19.49 6.39
C GLY A 535 -37.78 18.82 5.08
N ILE A 536 -36.85 18.53 4.18
CA ILE A 536 -37.16 18.10 2.81
C ILE A 536 -37.87 16.73 2.81
N ASN A 537 -39.21 16.80 2.83
CA ASN A 537 -40.22 15.74 2.94
C ASN A 537 -40.31 15.02 4.30
N ASP A 538 -41.48 15.16 4.94
CA ASP A 538 -41.83 14.69 6.31
C ASP A 538 -41.90 13.15 6.52
N ASN A 539 -41.34 12.36 5.61
CA ASN A 539 -41.46 10.89 5.58
C ASN A 539 -40.11 10.14 5.53
N ALA A 540 -39.00 10.83 5.81
CA ALA A 540 -37.64 10.32 5.56
C ALA A 540 -36.90 9.72 6.78
N ASN A 541 -37.57 9.33 7.86
CA ASN A 541 -36.95 8.56 8.97
C ASN A 541 -36.64 7.12 8.52
N ASN A 542 -35.47 6.91 7.91
CA ASN A 542 -34.99 5.61 7.43
C ASN A 542 -33.86 5.08 8.34
N GLU A 543 -33.57 3.78 8.31
CA GLU A 543 -32.45 3.16 9.08
C GLU A 543 -31.06 3.75 8.79
N HIS A 544 -30.92 4.58 7.74
CA HIS A 544 -29.65 5.16 7.28
C HIS A 544 -29.66 6.69 7.22
N GLU A 545 -30.80 7.36 7.44
CA GLU A 545 -30.93 8.80 7.24
C GLU A 545 -31.99 9.40 8.19
N ILE A 546 -31.63 10.49 8.86
CA ILE A 546 -32.49 11.22 9.80
C ILE A 546 -32.47 12.71 9.46
N TYR A 547 -33.65 13.31 9.33
CA TYR A 547 -33.81 14.75 9.12
C TYR A 547 -34.26 15.47 10.41
N LEU A 548 -33.87 16.73 10.54
CA LEU A 548 -34.30 17.63 11.60
C LEU A 548 -34.57 19.01 11.01
N ASN A 549 -35.78 19.54 11.17
CA ASN A 549 -36.13 20.85 10.64
C ASN A 549 -35.61 21.97 11.56
N THR A 550 -34.59 22.71 11.12
CA THR A 550 -33.99 23.77 11.97
C THR A 550 -34.87 25.01 12.13
N ASN A 551 -36.00 25.09 11.42
CA ASN A 551 -36.98 26.17 11.58
C ASN A 551 -37.94 25.97 12.78
N GLU A 552 -37.99 24.77 13.38
CA GLU A 552 -38.85 24.47 14.54
C GLU A 552 -38.22 24.89 15.89
N TYR A 553 -36.93 25.22 15.90
CA TYR A 553 -36.18 25.59 17.10
C TYR A 553 -36.05 27.10 17.25
N ASP A 554 -36.67 27.66 18.29
CA ASP A 554 -36.53 29.08 18.67
C ASP A 554 -35.20 29.37 19.40
N SER A 555 -34.56 28.34 19.98
CA SER A 555 -33.36 28.42 20.83
C SER A 555 -32.14 27.72 20.23
N LEU A 556 -31.02 28.44 20.18
CA LEU A 556 -29.72 27.89 19.75
C LEU A 556 -29.23 26.76 20.67
N GLU A 557 -29.51 26.83 21.97
CA GLU A 557 -29.06 25.80 22.93
C GLU A 557 -29.76 24.46 22.73
N GLU A 558 -31.02 24.49 22.35
CA GLU A 558 -31.84 23.30 22.10
C GLU A 558 -31.42 22.61 20.81
N LEU A 559 -31.22 23.39 19.73
CA LEU A 559 -30.64 22.90 18.48
C LEU A 559 -29.25 22.28 18.71
N VAL A 560 -28.37 22.97 19.46
CA VAL A 560 -27.05 22.44 19.82
C VAL A 560 -27.16 21.15 20.65
N LYS A 561 -28.12 21.04 21.58
CA LYS A 561 -28.37 19.81 22.33
C LYS A 561 -28.73 18.66 21.38
N ARG A 562 -29.73 18.85 20.51
CA ARG A 562 -30.22 17.81 19.59
C ARG A 562 -29.14 17.37 18.58
N VAL A 563 -28.36 18.31 18.04
CA VAL A 563 -27.23 18.01 17.14
C VAL A 563 -26.15 17.17 17.84
N ASN A 564 -25.85 17.44 19.12
CA ASN A 564 -24.85 16.68 19.89
C ASN A 564 -25.28 15.24 20.20
N GLU A 565 -26.58 14.97 20.27
CA GLU A 565 -27.12 13.62 20.47
C GLU A 565 -26.89 12.76 19.21
N GLU A 566 -27.19 13.29 18.02
CA GLU A 566 -27.13 12.53 16.76
C GLU A 566 -25.77 12.56 16.05
N MET A 567 -24.89 13.53 16.33
CA MET A 567 -23.63 13.65 15.58
C MET A 567 -22.68 12.46 15.78
N ILE A 568 -22.70 11.78 16.92
CA ILE A 568 -21.79 10.64 17.19
C ILE A 568 -22.20 9.38 16.41
N SER A 569 -23.50 9.17 16.20
CA SER A 569 -24.08 7.96 15.59
C SER A 569 -23.95 7.91 14.06
N HIS A 570 -23.75 9.06 13.41
CA HIS A 570 -23.78 9.21 11.94
C HIS A 570 -22.38 9.35 11.30
N ASN A 571 -22.30 9.22 9.97
CA ASN A 571 -21.07 9.38 9.19
C ASN A 571 -21.04 10.66 8.36
N VAL A 572 -22.20 11.15 7.92
CA VAL A 572 -22.34 12.46 7.26
C VAL A 572 -23.27 13.29 8.14
N VAL A 573 -22.85 14.51 8.48
CA VAL A 573 -23.60 15.38 9.41
C VAL A 573 -23.68 16.77 8.80
N MET A 574 -24.91 17.23 8.56
CA MET A 574 -25.23 18.50 7.90
C MET A 574 -26.05 19.35 8.87
N VAL A 575 -25.64 20.59 9.12
CA VAL A 575 -26.27 21.49 10.10
C VAL A 575 -26.33 22.92 9.57
N ASP A 576 -27.52 23.51 9.52
CA ASP A 576 -27.75 24.92 9.17
C ASP A 576 -28.18 25.74 10.40
N ILE A 577 -27.52 26.87 10.65
CA ILE A 577 -27.75 27.75 11.79
C ILE A 577 -28.00 29.17 11.29
N ASN A 578 -29.25 29.63 11.37
CA ASN A 578 -29.63 30.99 10.99
C ASN A 578 -29.70 31.90 12.24
N THR A 579 -28.65 32.69 12.46
CA THR A 579 -28.54 33.54 13.67
C THR A 579 -29.55 34.69 13.72
N ARG A 580 -30.30 34.94 12.63
CA ARG A 580 -31.38 35.94 12.57
C ARG A 580 -32.74 35.39 13.03
N ARG A 581 -32.93 34.07 13.08
CA ARG A 581 -34.19 33.43 13.50
C ARG A 581 -34.16 32.99 14.96
N LEU A 582 -33.04 32.41 15.38
CA LEU A 582 -32.81 32.00 16.76
C LEU A 582 -32.81 33.25 17.66
N LYS A 583 -33.72 33.33 18.62
CA LYS A 583 -33.96 34.54 19.44
C LYS A 583 -32.90 34.69 20.53
N MET A 584 -31.68 35.05 20.12
CA MET A 584 -30.53 35.25 21.02
C MET A 584 -30.84 36.35 22.04
N LYS A 585 -30.87 36.00 23.34
CA LYS A 585 -31.02 37.00 24.42
C LYS A 585 -29.79 37.92 24.43
N VAL A 586 -30.04 39.22 24.46
CA VAL A 586 -29.02 40.25 24.20
C VAL A 586 -28.35 40.67 25.50
N ASP A 587 -27.42 39.84 25.96
CA ASP A 587 -26.45 40.18 27.03
C ASP A 587 -24.98 39.92 26.60
N GLU A 588 -24.74 39.07 25.59
CA GLU A 588 -23.41 38.81 25.03
C GLU A 588 -23.31 39.12 23.53
N LYS A 589 -22.08 39.37 23.05
CA LYS A 589 -21.78 39.60 21.63
C LYS A 589 -22.15 38.35 20.80
N PRO A 590 -23.04 38.43 19.78
CA PRO A 590 -23.56 37.23 19.11
C PRO A 590 -22.52 36.27 18.51
N ILE A 591 -21.36 36.80 18.10
CA ILE A 591 -20.25 35.96 17.59
C ILE A 591 -19.71 35.00 18.66
N VAL A 592 -19.70 35.39 19.95
CA VAL A 592 -19.21 34.57 21.07
C VAL A 592 -20.15 33.40 21.34
N THR A 593 -21.47 33.62 21.25
CA THR A 593 -22.45 32.54 21.42
C THR A 593 -22.38 31.52 20.28
N VAL A 594 -22.14 31.98 19.03
CA VAL A 594 -21.96 31.11 17.86
C VAL A 594 -20.64 30.35 17.93
N ASP A 595 -19.56 31.01 18.37
CA ASP A 595 -18.24 30.40 18.61
C ASP A 595 -18.32 29.33 19.71
N ASN A 596 -19.01 29.62 20.82
CA ASN A 596 -19.31 28.65 21.88
C ASN A 596 -20.22 27.50 21.41
N ALA A 597 -21.20 27.76 20.53
CA ALA A 597 -22.05 26.73 19.94
C ALA A 597 -21.24 25.79 19.02
N LEU A 598 -20.39 26.34 18.15
CA LEU A 598 -19.44 25.57 17.34
C LEU A 598 -18.47 24.78 18.20
N ARG A 599 -17.89 25.38 19.24
CA ARG A 599 -16.99 24.71 20.20
C ARG A 599 -17.68 23.56 20.92
N ARG A 600 -18.93 23.76 21.36
CA ARG A 600 -19.78 22.69 21.93
C ARG A 600 -19.97 21.58 20.90
N MET A 601 -20.45 21.88 19.70
CA MET A 601 -20.73 20.87 18.68
C MET A 601 -19.48 20.10 18.25
N ILE A 602 -18.43 20.79 17.79
CA ILE A 602 -17.17 20.19 17.32
C ILE A 602 -16.54 19.24 18.36
N SER A 603 -16.78 19.45 19.66
CA SER A 603 -16.30 18.54 20.72
C SER A 603 -16.94 17.13 20.74
N TYR A 604 -18.07 16.93 20.04
CA TYR A 604 -18.73 15.61 19.84
C TYR A 604 -18.38 14.96 18.50
N ALA A 605 -17.55 15.59 17.66
CA ALA A 605 -17.16 15.05 16.36
C ALA A 605 -16.26 13.81 16.52
N SER A 606 -16.33 12.88 15.57
CA SER A 606 -15.50 11.66 15.56
C SER A 606 -14.01 11.97 15.38
N TRP A 607 -13.14 11.03 15.79
CA TRP A 607 -11.73 11.04 15.42
C TRP A 607 -11.54 11.09 13.89
N ASN A 608 -10.58 11.89 13.40
CA ASN A 608 -10.37 12.17 11.97
C ASN A 608 -11.66 12.64 11.24
N SER A 609 -12.46 13.50 11.85
CA SER A 609 -13.57 14.13 11.14
C SER A 609 -13.06 15.19 10.17
N LEU A 610 -13.53 15.18 8.93
CA LEU A 610 -13.48 16.37 8.07
C LEU A 610 -14.55 17.33 8.58
N ILE A 611 -14.15 18.53 9.00
CA ILE A 611 -15.08 19.57 9.47
C ILE A 611 -14.99 20.76 8.51
N ILE A 612 -16.15 21.15 7.97
CA ILE A 612 -16.31 22.28 7.06
C ILE A 612 -17.26 23.27 7.74
N VAL A 613 -16.87 24.54 7.80
CA VAL A 613 -17.71 25.64 8.30
C VAL A 613 -17.84 26.68 7.20
N VAL A 614 -19.08 27.00 6.83
CA VAL A 614 -19.43 28.00 5.81
C VAL A 614 -20.16 29.15 6.48
N PHE A 615 -19.50 30.29 6.59
CA PHE A 615 -20.10 31.55 7.03
C PHE A 615 -20.74 32.22 5.81
N SER A 616 -22.05 32.40 5.84
CA SER A 616 -22.87 32.81 4.70
C SER A 616 -23.54 34.16 4.94
N SER A 617 -23.39 35.07 3.97
CA SER A 617 -24.04 36.38 3.90
C SER A 617 -24.46 36.65 2.44
N PRO A 618 -25.52 37.44 2.18
CA PRO A 618 -25.97 37.74 0.81
C PRO A 618 -24.95 38.47 -0.07
N GLN A 619 -23.92 39.09 0.52
CA GLN A 619 -22.89 39.86 -0.20
C GLN A 619 -21.65 39.02 -0.55
N GLU A 620 -21.20 38.16 0.38
CA GLU A 620 -20.07 37.25 0.21
C GLU A 620 -20.23 36.07 1.18
N SER A 621 -19.59 34.94 0.91
CA SER A 621 -19.55 33.79 1.81
C SER A 621 -18.11 33.27 1.97
N LEU A 622 -17.77 32.76 3.15
CA LEU A 622 -16.44 32.26 3.49
C LEU A 622 -16.52 30.80 3.95
N ALA A 623 -15.75 29.92 3.31
CA ALA A 623 -15.57 28.54 3.74
C ALA A 623 -14.26 28.37 4.52
N VAL A 624 -14.29 27.50 5.52
CA VAL A 624 -13.11 27.01 6.24
C VAL A 624 -13.19 25.49 6.32
N THR A 625 -12.09 24.78 6.10
CA THR A 625 -12.02 23.31 6.12
C THR A 625 -10.85 22.84 6.95
N VAL A 626 -11.09 21.93 7.90
CA VAL A 626 -10.07 21.30 8.73
C VAL A 626 -10.31 19.81 8.87
N VAL A 627 -9.25 19.05 9.16
CA VAL A 627 -9.36 17.66 9.62
C VAL A 627 -9.15 17.65 11.13
N CYS A 628 -10.22 17.46 11.89
CA CYS A 628 -10.16 17.51 13.35
C CYS A 628 -9.44 16.29 13.91
N ARG A 629 -8.52 16.55 14.85
CA ARG A 629 -7.69 15.56 15.55
C ARG A 629 -7.91 15.54 17.06
N HIS A 630 -8.82 16.34 17.60
CA HIS A 630 -9.12 16.30 19.03
C HIS A 630 -10.39 15.50 19.28
N LEU A 631 -10.34 14.67 20.31
CA LEU A 631 -11.52 14.12 20.97
C LEU A 631 -11.42 14.54 22.43
N ASN A 632 -12.41 15.26 22.97
CA ASN A 632 -12.42 15.58 24.39
C ASN A 632 -12.97 14.37 25.16
N VAL A 633 -12.18 13.28 25.17
CA VAL A 633 -12.56 11.87 25.45
C VAL A 633 -13.41 11.74 26.73
N LEU A 634 -13.12 12.58 27.72
CA LEU A 634 -13.82 12.65 29.00
C LEU A 634 -15.33 12.78 28.88
N VAL A 635 -15.83 13.64 28.00
CA VAL A 635 -17.25 14.02 27.96
C VAL A 635 -18.15 12.85 27.56
N MET A 636 -17.71 12.02 26.61
CA MET A 636 -18.45 10.81 26.20
C MET A 636 -18.46 9.73 27.29
N LEU A 637 -17.40 9.67 28.12
CA LEU A 637 -17.22 8.62 29.12
C LEU A 637 -17.86 8.97 30.46
N CYS A 638 -17.81 10.23 30.89
CA CYS A 638 -18.56 10.69 32.05
C CYS A 638 -20.07 10.47 31.84
N ARG A 639 -20.63 10.78 30.66
CA ARG A 639 -22.07 10.63 30.39
C ARG A 639 -22.59 9.20 30.52
N SER A 640 -21.81 8.21 30.08
CA SER A 640 -22.17 6.78 30.22
C SER A 640 -21.94 6.22 31.63
N VAL A 641 -21.14 6.89 32.48
CA VAL A 641 -20.89 6.51 33.87
C VAL A 641 -21.84 7.19 34.85
N SER A 642 -22.16 8.48 34.68
CA SER A 642 -23.04 9.25 35.58
C SER A 642 -24.46 8.66 35.64
N ALA A 643 -25.01 8.25 34.50
CA ALA A 643 -26.32 7.59 34.43
C ALA A 643 -26.37 6.26 35.22
N TRP A 644 -25.24 5.55 35.33
CA TRP A 644 -25.12 4.32 36.12
C TRP A 644 -24.86 4.58 37.60
N ALA A 645 -24.31 5.74 37.98
CA ALA A 645 -24.02 6.09 39.37
C ALA A 645 -25.29 6.48 40.16
N ASN A 646 -26.14 7.34 39.59
CA ASN A 646 -27.38 7.78 40.24
C ASN A 646 -28.38 6.64 40.49
N LEU A 647 -28.33 5.57 39.68
CA LEU A 647 -29.20 4.40 39.78
C LEU A 647 -28.83 3.42 40.93
N TYR A 648 -27.69 3.61 41.60
CA TYR A 648 -27.21 2.68 42.64
C TYR A 648 -26.71 3.32 43.95
N CYS A 649 -26.52 4.64 44.01
CA CYS A 649 -26.03 5.35 45.20
C CYS A 649 -27.06 6.31 45.80
N GLY A 650 -28.05 5.76 46.51
CA GLY A 650 -28.85 6.53 47.45
C GLY A 650 -27.99 7.04 48.62
N SER A 651 -27.65 8.33 48.59
CA SER A 651 -27.18 9.15 49.71
C SER A 651 -26.07 8.57 50.63
N ARG A 652 -24.79 8.83 50.29
CA ARG A 652 -23.77 9.42 51.22
C ARG A 652 -22.41 9.59 50.53
N SER A 653 -21.64 10.58 50.98
CA SER A 653 -20.25 10.83 50.61
C SER A 653 -19.29 9.92 51.40
N VAL A 654 -18.15 9.55 50.80
CA VAL A 654 -17.04 8.86 51.48
C VAL A 654 -15.71 9.44 51.00
N THR A 655 -14.89 9.90 51.94
CA THR A 655 -13.56 10.48 51.72
C THR A 655 -12.53 9.40 51.38
N VAL A 656 -11.57 9.70 50.51
CA VAL A 656 -10.44 8.80 50.22
C VAL A 656 -9.27 9.09 51.17
N LEU A 657 -8.73 8.04 51.82
CA LEU A 657 -7.53 8.07 52.64
C LEU A 657 -6.47 7.10 52.10
N PHE A 658 -5.21 7.28 52.54
CA PHE A 658 -4.02 6.67 51.95
C PHE A 658 -3.47 5.46 52.75
N LEU A 659 -2.90 4.50 52.01
CA LEU A 659 -1.86 3.52 52.42
C LEU A 659 -2.15 2.31 53.35
N GLN A 660 -1.23 1.34 53.19
CA GLN A 660 -0.82 0.21 54.05
C GLN A 660 -1.56 -1.15 54.07
N ALA A 661 -0.76 -2.18 54.46
CA ALA A 661 -1.04 -3.62 54.64
C ALA A 661 -1.31 -4.44 53.34
N CYS A 662 -0.80 -5.67 53.13
CA CYS A 662 -0.08 -6.63 53.99
C CYS A 662 1.10 -7.32 53.27
N THR A 663 2.09 -7.79 54.04
CA THR A 663 3.02 -8.88 53.68
C THR A 663 2.73 -10.11 54.55
N LEU A 664 2.90 -11.33 54.02
CA LEU A 664 2.94 -12.59 54.79
C LEU A 664 3.91 -13.60 54.12
N PRO A 665 4.51 -14.54 54.88
CA PRO A 665 5.63 -15.37 54.41
C PRO A 665 5.24 -16.74 53.84
N LEU A 666 6.21 -17.40 53.18
CA LEU A 666 6.14 -18.80 52.73
C LEU A 666 6.53 -19.78 53.85
N LYS A 667 6.25 -21.08 53.67
CA LYS A 667 6.62 -22.18 54.59
C LYS A 667 7.66 -23.11 53.98
N ASN A 668 8.48 -23.74 54.83
CA ASN A 668 9.77 -24.35 54.47
C ASN A 668 9.71 -25.79 53.90
N ASP A 669 8.55 -26.29 53.49
CA ASP A 669 8.40 -27.72 53.12
C ASP A 669 8.75 -28.03 51.65
N GLU A 670 8.93 -27.03 50.78
CA GLU A 670 9.16 -27.24 49.33
C GLU A 670 10.65 -27.46 48.95
N GLU A 671 11.62 -27.00 49.76
CA GLU A 671 13.05 -27.06 49.41
C GLU A 671 13.60 -28.50 49.28
N LYS A 672 13.07 -29.44 50.08
CA LYS A 672 13.40 -30.88 49.99
C LYS A 672 12.78 -31.58 48.78
N SER A 673 11.81 -30.96 48.12
CA SER A 673 11.28 -31.42 46.84
C SER A 673 12.14 -30.92 45.68
N MET A 674 12.52 -29.63 45.71
CA MET A 674 13.34 -28.99 44.68
C MET A 674 14.71 -29.65 44.51
N THR A 675 15.44 -29.90 45.60
CA THR A 675 16.73 -30.61 45.56
C THR A 675 16.61 -32.02 44.97
N LYS A 676 15.58 -32.78 45.36
CA LYS A 676 15.30 -34.13 44.85
C LYS A 676 14.78 -34.16 43.41
N LEU A 677 14.37 -33.02 42.87
CA LEU A 677 14.08 -32.80 41.45
C LEU A 677 15.32 -32.41 40.64
N GLN A 678 16.27 -31.65 41.22
CA GLN A 678 17.52 -31.27 40.54
C GLN A 678 18.38 -32.50 40.17
N ASP A 679 18.61 -33.42 41.12
CA ASP A 679 19.36 -34.67 40.85
C ASP A 679 18.71 -35.56 39.77
N LYS A 680 17.39 -35.43 39.56
CA LYS A 680 16.67 -36.10 38.47
C LYS A 680 16.70 -35.33 37.15
N LEU A 681 16.96 -34.02 37.18
CA LEU A 681 17.02 -33.18 35.98
C LEU A 681 18.32 -33.35 35.19
N GLU A 682 19.41 -33.74 35.86
CA GLU A 682 20.72 -33.93 35.20
C GLU A 682 20.77 -35.15 34.25
N LYS A 683 19.84 -36.12 34.37
CA LYS A 683 19.85 -37.34 33.56
C LYS A 683 18.80 -37.33 32.43
N LYS A 684 19.26 -36.86 31.26
CA LYS A 684 18.72 -37.08 29.90
C LYS A 684 17.22 -36.82 29.68
N ILE A 685 16.88 -35.59 29.30
CA ILE A 685 15.73 -35.31 28.40
C ILE A 685 16.23 -34.43 27.23
N ARG A 686 16.26 -34.97 26.00
CA ARG A 686 16.54 -34.27 24.73
C ARG A 686 15.29 -34.37 23.85
N SER A 687 14.71 -33.23 23.44
CA SER A 687 13.68 -33.13 22.39
C SER A 687 13.69 -31.72 21.75
N LEU A 688 12.71 -31.42 20.89
CA LEU A 688 12.79 -30.46 19.78
C LEU A 688 12.33 -29.04 20.23
N PHE A 689 13.20 -28.05 20.43
CA PHE A 689 14.34 -27.69 19.58
C PHE A 689 15.50 -27.03 20.36
N ARG A 690 16.05 -27.74 21.35
CA ARG A 690 17.41 -27.49 21.84
C ARG A 690 18.14 -28.81 22.15
N ARG A 691 18.94 -29.28 21.20
CA ARG A 691 20.37 -29.60 21.44
C ARG A 691 21.12 -29.97 20.14
N ASP A 692 22.31 -29.39 20.02
CA ASP A 692 23.54 -29.99 19.49
C ASP A 692 23.53 -30.61 18.07
N VAL A 693 23.06 -29.84 17.07
CA VAL A 693 23.59 -29.86 15.69
C VAL A 693 23.76 -28.40 15.26
N GLN A 694 24.85 -28.06 14.56
CA GLN A 694 25.24 -26.67 14.24
C GLN A 694 25.75 -26.55 12.76
N PRO A 695 26.24 -25.39 12.28
CA PRO A 695 25.69 -24.61 11.16
C PRO A 695 26.31 -24.89 9.77
N ASN A 696 26.06 -23.99 8.78
CA ASN A 696 26.75 -23.89 7.48
C ASN A 696 26.55 -22.48 6.83
N ASN A 697 27.48 -22.03 5.99
CA ASN A 697 27.93 -20.64 5.83
C ASN A 697 26.90 -19.48 5.89
N LEU A 698 27.07 -18.40 6.68
CA LEU A 698 27.46 -18.23 8.10
C LEU A 698 27.32 -16.76 8.57
N SER A 699 27.45 -16.51 9.87
CA SER A 699 26.50 -15.69 10.69
C SER A 699 25.10 -16.35 10.87
N TYR A 700 24.95 -17.60 10.42
CA TYR A 700 23.69 -18.32 10.18
C TYR A 700 23.72 -19.71 10.90
N PRO A 701 23.03 -20.77 10.42
CA PRO A 701 21.60 -21.13 10.42
C PRO A 701 21.40 -22.36 11.38
N ASN A 702 20.43 -23.28 11.30
CA ASN A 702 19.13 -23.37 10.60
C ASN A 702 18.02 -23.50 11.69
N LYS A 703 16.98 -24.34 11.70
CA LYS A 703 16.19 -25.05 10.65
C LYS A 703 15.08 -24.14 10.09
N TYR A 704 14.91 -22.94 10.67
CA TYR A 704 13.98 -21.88 10.24
C TYR A 704 14.51 -20.99 9.10
N MET A 705 15.65 -21.35 8.48
CA MET A 705 16.03 -21.06 7.09
C MET A 705 17.35 -21.79 6.77
N ARG A 706 17.55 -22.17 5.49
CA ARG A 706 18.72 -22.90 4.91
C ARG A 706 18.74 -24.43 5.12
N PRO A 707 19.38 -25.21 4.21
CA PRO A 707 18.64 -25.80 3.09
C PRO A 707 18.56 -27.33 3.18
N ASP A 708 19.35 -27.91 4.07
CA ASP A 708 19.46 -29.34 4.33
C ASP A 708 18.48 -29.69 5.44
N PHE A 709 17.28 -30.08 5.04
CA PHE A 709 16.21 -30.48 5.96
C PHE A 709 16.57 -31.81 6.62
N ASP A 710 16.91 -31.78 7.91
CA ASP A 710 17.07 -33.00 8.71
C ASP A 710 15.74 -33.82 8.73
N PRO A 711 15.71 -35.05 8.15
CA PRO A 711 14.48 -35.84 8.04
C PRO A 711 14.09 -36.58 9.32
N ALA A 712 14.95 -36.63 10.35
CA ALA A 712 14.75 -37.47 11.53
C ALA A 712 13.82 -36.84 12.60
N ALA A 713 13.34 -35.62 12.38
CA ALA A 713 12.38 -34.95 13.25
C ALA A 713 10.98 -35.57 13.11
N GLU A 714 10.68 -36.58 13.93
CA GLU A 714 9.37 -37.25 13.93
C GLU A 714 8.21 -36.27 14.20
N LEU A 715 7.15 -36.40 13.41
CA LEU A 715 6.02 -35.47 13.42
C LEU A 715 5.27 -35.41 14.77
N LYS A 716 5.39 -36.47 15.57
CA LYS A 716 4.82 -36.58 16.93
C LYS A 716 5.38 -35.49 17.87
N ASP A 717 6.68 -35.19 17.77
CA ASP A 717 7.37 -34.34 18.75
C ASP A 717 7.08 -32.85 18.50
N ILE A 718 6.84 -32.48 17.24
CA ILE A 718 6.34 -31.15 16.87
C ILE A 718 4.92 -30.93 17.42
N VAL A 719 4.07 -31.96 17.37
CA VAL A 719 2.68 -31.90 17.85
C VAL A 719 2.58 -31.87 19.38
N THR A 720 3.46 -32.57 20.10
CA THR A 720 3.49 -32.56 21.57
C THR A 720 4.08 -31.29 22.17
N GLU A 721 5.09 -30.68 21.55
CA GLU A 721 5.71 -29.44 22.07
C GLU A 721 4.96 -28.16 21.66
N MET A 722 4.16 -28.19 20.57
CA MET A 722 3.36 -27.05 20.10
C MET A 722 2.49 -26.38 21.20
N PRO A 723 1.66 -27.09 21.98
CA PRO A 723 0.81 -26.47 23.01
C PRO A 723 1.59 -25.69 24.06
N ALA A 724 2.74 -26.19 24.50
CA ALA A 724 3.61 -25.52 25.47
C ALA A 724 4.30 -24.28 24.85
N PHE A 725 4.73 -24.37 23.59
CA PHE A 725 5.25 -23.22 22.84
C PHE A 725 4.19 -22.11 22.72
N PHE A 726 2.96 -22.45 22.34
CA PHE A 726 1.87 -21.47 22.26
C PHE A 726 1.55 -20.85 23.63
N TRP A 727 1.40 -21.68 24.68
CA TRP A 727 1.09 -21.19 26.02
C TRP A 727 2.15 -20.21 26.56
N ASN A 728 3.43 -20.60 26.52
CA ASN A 728 4.53 -19.77 26.99
C ASN A 728 4.64 -18.44 26.20
N ASN A 729 4.48 -18.47 24.87
CA ASN A 729 4.46 -17.24 24.07
C ASN A 729 3.24 -16.35 24.39
N THR A 730 2.06 -16.91 24.69
CA THR A 730 0.92 -16.08 25.16
C THR A 730 1.14 -15.49 26.55
N MET A 731 1.85 -16.18 27.44
CA MET A 731 2.21 -15.63 28.75
C MET A 731 3.24 -14.50 28.64
N GLU A 732 4.28 -14.65 27.81
CA GLU A 732 5.24 -13.57 27.55
C GLU A 732 4.59 -12.38 26.84
N LEU A 733 3.68 -12.59 25.89
CA LEU A 733 2.89 -11.53 25.27
C LEU A 733 2.02 -10.78 26.32
N ALA A 734 1.46 -11.50 27.29
CA ALA A 734 0.71 -10.90 28.39
C ALA A 734 1.59 -10.14 29.42
N LYS A 735 2.88 -10.47 29.52
CA LYS A 735 3.87 -9.69 30.29
C LYS A 735 4.31 -8.44 29.51
N GLU A 736 4.62 -8.58 28.22
CA GLU A 736 4.97 -7.47 27.32
C GLU A 736 3.85 -6.41 27.32
N MET A 737 2.59 -6.83 27.12
CA MET A 737 1.42 -5.95 27.22
C MET A 737 1.22 -5.29 28.59
N LYS A 738 1.75 -5.83 29.69
CA LYS A 738 1.72 -5.16 31.01
C LYS A 738 2.86 -4.17 31.17
N GLY A 739 4.08 -4.52 30.73
CA GLY A 739 5.28 -3.69 30.87
C GLY A 739 5.17 -2.35 30.12
N SER A 740 4.47 -2.33 28.98
CA SER A 740 4.27 -1.12 28.17
C SER A 740 3.48 0.01 28.85
N PHE A 741 2.78 -0.23 29.96
CA PHE A 741 2.02 0.80 30.69
C PHE A 741 2.86 1.59 31.72
N GLY A 742 4.15 1.27 31.89
CA GLY A 742 5.05 1.94 32.84
C GLY A 742 5.66 3.24 32.32
N ILE A 743 4.90 4.36 32.37
CA ILE A 743 5.41 5.69 31.96
C ILE A 743 6.39 6.23 33.00
N TYR A 744 7.69 6.22 32.67
CA TYR A 744 8.75 6.87 33.45
C TYR A 744 9.13 8.20 32.78
N LYS A 745 8.93 9.33 33.49
CA LYS A 745 9.08 10.70 32.95
C LYS A 745 10.34 10.95 32.07
N PRO A 746 11.55 10.44 32.37
CA PRO A 746 12.73 10.67 31.54
C PRO A 746 12.64 10.17 30.09
N LYS A 747 11.81 9.15 29.80
CA LYS A 747 11.76 8.54 28.45
C LYS A 747 11.00 9.38 27.42
N ILE A 748 10.08 10.24 27.86
CA ILE A 748 9.15 10.96 26.98
C ILE A 748 9.90 11.92 26.03
N LEU A 749 10.92 12.64 26.50
CA LEU A 749 11.73 13.51 25.64
C LEU A 749 12.52 12.74 24.57
N GLU A 750 12.99 11.53 24.88
CA GLU A 750 13.72 10.69 23.93
C GLU A 750 12.80 10.19 22.82
N ASP A 751 11.56 9.82 23.16
CA ASP A 751 10.54 9.36 22.19
C ASP A 751 9.92 10.51 21.37
N LEU A 752 9.97 11.75 21.87
CA LEU A 752 9.64 12.97 21.13
C LEU A 752 10.81 13.52 20.27
N GLY A 753 11.92 12.79 20.16
CA GLY A 753 13.07 13.16 19.33
C GLY A 753 13.88 14.39 19.80
N SER A 754 13.55 14.97 20.96
CA SER A 754 14.16 16.19 21.49
C SER A 754 15.44 15.90 22.27
N LEU A 755 16.43 15.30 21.61
CA LEU A 755 17.73 14.96 22.19
C LEU A 755 18.67 16.17 22.26
N ARG A 756 19.58 16.16 23.25
CA ARG A 756 20.67 17.13 23.36
C ARG A 756 21.92 16.63 22.63
N HIS A 757 22.74 17.54 22.10
CA HIS A 757 24.09 17.21 21.63
C HIS A 757 24.88 16.56 22.78
N GLY A 758 25.58 15.45 22.48
CA GLY A 758 26.29 14.64 23.47
C GLY A 758 25.40 13.70 24.29
N GLN A 759 24.07 13.68 24.08
CA GLN A 759 23.19 12.75 24.79
C GLN A 759 23.41 11.32 24.26
N PHE A 760 24.00 10.48 25.12
CA PHE A 760 24.22 9.07 24.83
C PHE A 760 23.28 8.16 25.62
N ARG A 761 23.10 6.96 25.10
CA ARG A 761 22.17 5.94 25.58
C ARG A 761 22.89 4.59 25.58
N LYS A 762 22.77 3.82 26.66
CA LYS A 762 23.29 2.44 26.76
C LYS A 762 22.11 1.47 26.69
N ASP A 763 21.98 0.71 25.60
CA ASP A 763 20.90 -0.27 25.43
C ASP A 763 21.34 -1.71 25.68
N ILE A 764 22.61 -2.04 25.43
CA ILE A 764 23.20 -3.35 25.76
C ILE A 764 24.30 -3.14 26.79
N SER A 765 24.19 -3.81 27.95
CA SER A 765 25.24 -3.83 28.98
C SER A 765 25.27 -5.17 29.68
N PHE A 766 26.46 -5.62 30.10
CA PHE A 766 26.70 -6.99 30.57
C PHE A 766 26.59 -7.15 32.10
N LYS A 767 25.83 -6.25 32.73
CA LYS A 767 25.72 -6.16 34.20
C LYS A 767 24.90 -7.26 34.87
N THR A 768 24.15 -8.03 34.10
CA THR A 768 23.32 -9.15 34.56
C THR A 768 23.53 -10.36 33.66
N SER A 769 23.57 -11.57 34.23
CA SER A 769 23.77 -12.82 33.48
C SER A 769 22.68 -13.06 32.42
N GLU A 770 21.49 -12.49 32.61
CA GLU A 770 20.39 -12.52 31.64
C GLU A 770 20.75 -11.86 30.30
N SER A 771 21.65 -10.88 30.28
CA SER A 771 22.07 -10.19 29.04
C SER A 771 22.68 -11.15 28.01
N PHE A 772 23.39 -12.19 28.46
CA PHE A 772 24.04 -13.20 27.62
C PHE A 772 23.04 -14.14 26.93
N LYS A 773 21.79 -14.26 27.44
CA LYS A 773 20.72 -15.09 26.86
C LYS A 773 20.42 -14.76 25.39
N PHE A 774 20.59 -13.49 25.02
CA PHE A 774 20.30 -12.95 23.70
C PHE A 774 21.49 -13.04 22.72
N TRP A 775 22.67 -13.47 23.20
CA TRP A 775 23.86 -13.63 22.37
C TRP A 775 24.07 -15.08 21.91
N ARG A 776 24.74 -15.24 20.76
CA ARG A 776 25.26 -16.51 20.24
C ARG A 776 26.70 -16.29 19.80
N CYS A 777 27.61 -17.22 20.09
CA CYS A 777 28.90 -17.33 19.41
C CYS A 777 28.74 -18.30 18.23
N GLY A 778 29.63 -18.20 17.24
CA GLY A 778 29.92 -19.29 16.32
C GLY A 778 31.20 -19.02 15.54
N ALA A 779 31.81 -20.09 15.01
CA ALA A 779 33.02 -20.04 14.18
C ALA A 779 32.94 -21.05 13.02
N ASP A 780 33.90 -21.01 12.09
CA ASP A 780 33.97 -21.96 10.96
C ASP A 780 34.07 -23.43 11.41
N SER A 781 34.71 -23.73 12.54
CA SER A 781 34.80 -25.11 13.07
C SER A 781 33.44 -25.73 13.40
N ASP A 782 32.47 -24.92 13.85
CA ASP A 782 31.15 -25.43 14.22
C ASP A 782 30.40 -26.03 13.02
N SER A 783 30.76 -25.59 11.81
CA SER A 783 30.14 -25.99 10.54
C SER A 783 30.93 -27.10 9.84
N ASN A 784 32.11 -27.46 10.36
CA ASN A 784 33.14 -28.18 9.61
C ASN A 784 33.56 -27.43 8.34
N GLU A 785 33.65 -26.09 8.40
CA GLU A 785 34.17 -25.23 7.32
C GLU A 785 35.62 -24.75 7.58
N GLY A 786 36.16 -24.97 8.78
CA GLY A 786 37.50 -24.53 9.18
C GLY A 786 37.88 -25.01 10.58
N PHE A 787 38.88 -24.35 11.20
CA PHE A 787 39.44 -24.74 12.50
C PHE A 787 39.44 -23.61 13.57
N SER A 788 38.88 -22.44 13.26
CA SER A 788 38.70 -21.31 14.18
C SER A 788 37.70 -21.65 15.29
N LYS A 789 37.96 -21.19 16.52
CA LYS A 789 37.10 -21.41 17.70
C LYS A 789 36.74 -20.10 18.39
N CYS A 790 35.56 -20.02 19.00
CA CYS A 790 35.14 -18.83 19.75
C CYS A 790 34.38 -19.14 21.05
N GLU A 791 34.53 -18.25 22.03
CA GLU A 791 33.76 -18.21 23.26
C GLU A 791 33.25 -16.78 23.53
N PHE A 792 32.11 -16.67 24.21
CA PHE A 792 31.56 -15.39 24.67
C PHE A 792 31.12 -15.51 26.13
N ILE A 793 31.92 -14.97 27.05
CA ILE A 793 31.79 -15.21 28.49
C ILE A 793 31.64 -13.90 29.29
N PRO A 794 30.92 -13.92 30.43
CA PRO A 794 30.94 -12.82 31.39
C PRO A 794 32.30 -12.71 32.09
N THR A 795 32.65 -11.51 32.56
CA THR A 795 33.79 -11.27 33.45
C THR A 795 33.32 -10.78 34.83
N ASP A 796 34.18 -10.93 35.85
CA ASP A 796 33.96 -10.40 37.20
C ASP A 796 33.74 -8.87 37.21
N ARG A 797 34.25 -8.18 36.18
CA ARG A 797 34.13 -6.73 35.99
C ARG A 797 32.77 -6.30 35.44
N LYS A 798 31.83 -7.24 35.23
CA LYS A 798 30.50 -7.01 34.64
C LYS A 798 30.55 -6.53 33.18
N THR A 799 31.60 -6.96 32.48
CA THR A 799 31.82 -6.82 31.04
C THR A 799 31.63 -8.19 30.37
N ALA A 800 31.59 -8.23 29.04
CA ALA A 800 31.67 -9.47 28.27
C ALA A 800 33.02 -9.60 27.58
N LEU A 801 33.53 -10.82 27.47
CA LEU A 801 34.75 -11.16 26.77
C LEU A 801 34.42 -12.09 25.60
N PHE A 802 34.67 -11.62 24.38
CA PHE A 802 34.70 -12.41 23.15
C PHE A 802 36.14 -12.83 22.89
N ARG A 803 36.43 -14.13 22.94
CA ARG A 803 37.80 -14.66 22.78
C ARG A 803 37.81 -15.92 21.94
N GLY A 804 38.99 -16.31 21.47
CA GLY A 804 39.18 -17.57 20.77
C GLY A 804 40.50 -17.61 20.02
N THR A 805 40.59 -18.55 19.08
CA THR A 805 41.75 -18.74 18.20
C THR A 805 41.22 -18.77 16.77
N LEU A 806 41.76 -17.93 15.89
CA LEU A 806 41.43 -17.93 14.47
C LEU A 806 42.39 -18.86 13.71
N SER A 807 41.88 -19.58 12.72
CA SER A 807 42.70 -20.37 11.79
C SER A 807 42.14 -20.27 10.37
N THR A 808 43.00 -19.86 9.44
CA THR A 808 42.72 -19.79 8.01
C THR A 808 43.00 -21.10 7.27
N GLU A 809 43.39 -22.17 7.97
CA GLU A 809 43.64 -23.49 7.36
C GLU A 809 42.36 -24.06 6.72
N LEU A 810 42.49 -24.51 5.47
CA LEU A 810 41.40 -25.09 4.69
C LEU A 810 41.31 -26.60 4.90
N ILE A 811 40.08 -27.09 5.08
CA ILE A 811 39.77 -28.51 5.03
C ILE A 811 40.00 -29.00 3.59
N LYS A 812 40.66 -30.16 3.44
CA LYS A 812 41.10 -30.70 2.15
C LYS A 812 39.97 -31.43 1.38
N ASP A 813 38.82 -30.76 1.24
CA ASP A 813 37.62 -31.31 0.59
C ASP A 813 37.44 -30.90 -0.88
N GLY A 814 38.19 -29.89 -1.34
CA GLY A 814 38.10 -29.35 -2.71
C GLY A 814 36.86 -28.50 -2.99
N ARG A 815 36.13 -28.06 -1.97
CA ARG A 815 34.93 -27.20 -2.08
C ARG A 815 35.03 -25.91 -1.29
N ILE A 816 35.77 -25.90 -0.16
CA ILE A 816 35.92 -24.71 0.68
C ILE A 816 37.10 -23.88 0.21
N GLU A 817 36.82 -22.71 -0.39
CA GLU A 817 37.85 -21.79 -0.88
C GLU A 817 38.46 -20.90 0.23
N ARG A 818 37.75 -20.69 1.35
CA ARG A 818 38.09 -19.70 2.39
C ARG A 818 37.59 -20.09 3.78
N ALA A 819 38.51 -20.26 4.73
CA ALA A 819 38.24 -20.35 6.17
C ALA A 819 38.77 -19.10 6.91
N GLY A 820 38.70 -19.08 8.25
CA GLY A 820 39.22 -18.02 9.10
C GLY A 820 38.17 -16.97 9.48
N TRP A 821 37.09 -17.39 10.14
CA TRP A 821 36.14 -16.45 10.76
C TRP A 821 35.58 -16.93 12.11
N ALA A 822 35.31 -15.96 12.99
CA ALA A 822 34.62 -16.15 14.26
C ALA A 822 33.69 -14.96 14.54
N ALA A 823 32.51 -15.16 15.14
CA ALA A 823 31.59 -14.06 15.43
C ALA A 823 30.69 -14.27 16.64
N ILE A 824 30.21 -13.16 17.19
CA ILE A 824 29.09 -13.09 18.12
C ILE A 824 27.91 -12.33 17.51
N LYS A 825 26.69 -12.79 17.79
CA LYS A 825 25.44 -12.17 17.33
C LYS A 825 24.49 -11.93 18.50
N PHE A 826 24.03 -10.70 18.65
CA PHE A 826 22.92 -10.32 19.52
C PHE A 826 21.59 -10.37 18.74
N GLU A 827 20.61 -11.09 19.27
CA GLU A 827 19.26 -11.18 18.68
C GLU A 827 18.19 -11.38 19.75
N ASP A 828 17.45 -10.30 20.07
CA ASP A 828 16.24 -10.37 20.90
C ASP A 828 15.00 -10.65 20.02
N ARG A 829 14.32 -11.76 20.31
CA ARG A 829 13.04 -12.13 19.69
C ARG A 829 11.92 -12.01 20.72
N GLY A 830 10.86 -11.31 20.36
CA GLY A 830 9.61 -11.28 21.10
C GLY A 830 8.80 -12.58 20.93
N PRO A 831 7.58 -12.62 21.50
CA PRO A 831 6.67 -13.75 21.38
C PRO A 831 6.47 -14.21 19.93
N PHE A 832 6.32 -15.52 19.75
CA PHE A 832 6.19 -16.21 18.46
C PHE A 832 7.37 -15.95 17.51
N LEU A 833 8.58 -15.85 18.08
CA LEU A 833 9.84 -15.56 17.37
C LEU A 833 9.84 -14.21 16.61
N LYS A 834 8.92 -13.29 16.91
CA LYS A 834 8.83 -11.97 16.28
C LYS A 834 10.14 -11.21 16.44
N LYS A 835 10.71 -10.68 15.34
CA LYS A 835 11.85 -9.75 15.40
C LYS A 835 11.46 -8.52 16.22
N LYS A 836 12.25 -8.18 17.24
CA LYS A 836 12.25 -6.85 17.86
C LYS A 836 13.19 -5.92 17.08
N TYR A 837 13.05 -4.63 17.31
CA TYR A 837 13.78 -3.58 16.61
C TYR A 837 14.24 -2.52 17.61
N PHE A 838 15.44 -1.98 17.41
CA PHE A 838 15.97 -0.86 18.19
C PHE A 838 15.34 0.47 17.74
N SER A 839 14.01 0.58 17.81
CA SER A 839 13.25 1.71 17.26
C SER A 839 13.75 3.09 17.72
N LYS A 840 14.23 3.18 18.97
CA LYS A 840 14.78 4.39 19.59
C LYS A 840 16.11 4.87 18.99
N TRP A 841 16.84 4.02 18.26
CA TRP A 841 18.11 4.41 17.60
C TRP A 841 17.88 5.38 16.43
N SER A 842 16.63 5.51 15.95
CA SER A 842 16.23 6.50 14.93
C SER A 842 16.61 7.94 15.25
N ASN A 843 16.67 8.30 16.54
CA ASN A 843 16.87 9.69 16.97
C ASN A 843 18.35 10.07 17.18
N TYR A 844 19.27 9.10 17.11
CA TYR A 844 20.70 9.27 17.39
C TYR A 844 21.53 9.18 16.10
N SER A 845 22.57 10.00 15.97
CA SER A 845 23.41 10.07 14.74
C SER A 845 24.59 9.10 14.74
N HIS A 846 25.01 8.57 15.90
CA HIS A 846 26.14 7.66 16.02
C HIS A 846 25.79 6.38 16.79
N PHE A 847 26.31 5.25 16.31
CA PHE A 847 26.51 4.02 17.09
C PHE A 847 27.65 4.23 18.09
N LEU A 848 27.51 3.72 19.32
CA LEU A 848 28.54 3.85 20.37
C LEU A 848 28.89 2.48 20.96
N ILE A 849 30.16 2.09 20.87
CA ILE A 849 30.70 0.93 21.59
C ILE A 849 31.84 1.37 22.51
N LYS A 850 31.84 0.84 23.74
CA LYS A 850 33.00 0.90 24.63
C LYS A 850 33.61 -0.50 24.76
N CYS A 851 34.81 -0.65 24.23
CA CYS A 851 35.52 -1.92 24.13
C CYS A 851 37.00 -1.78 24.48
N ARG A 852 37.65 -2.92 24.67
CA ARG A 852 39.09 -3.08 24.85
C ARG A 852 39.52 -4.28 24.01
N GLY A 853 40.42 -4.09 23.08
CA GLY A 853 40.83 -5.12 22.13
C GLY A 853 42.30 -5.52 22.23
N ASP A 854 42.69 -6.32 21.26
CA ASP A 854 43.99 -6.97 21.08
C ASP A 854 44.84 -6.32 19.98
N GLY A 855 44.27 -5.37 19.21
CA GLY A 855 44.90 -4.76 18.04
C GLY A 855 44.32 -5.25 16.71
N ARG A 856 43.42 -6.25 16.72
CA ARG A 856 42.77 -6.77 15.52
C ARG A 856 41.62 -5.87 15.04
N THR A 857 41.17 -6.14 13.81
CA THR A 857 40.08 -5.43 13.15
C THR A 857 38.80 -6.27 13.14
N TYR A 858 37.78 -5.80 13.87
CA TYR A 858 36.50 -6.49 14.00
C TYR A 858 35.43 -5.85 13.12
N LYS A 859 34.74 -6.65 12.32
CA LYS A 859 33.59 -6.21 11.51
C LYS A 859 32.34 -6.15 12.39
N ILE A 860 31.87 -4.93 12.69
CA ILE A 860 30.54 -4.68 13.25
C ILE A 860 29.53 -4.75 12.11
N SER A 861 28.37 -5.39 12.30
CA SER A 861 27.29 -5.42 11.28
C SER A 861 25.90 -5.33 11.91
N LEU A 862 25.08 -4.43 11.36
CA LEU A 862 23.72 -4.12 11.79
C LEU A 862 22.71 -4.61 10.75
N ASN A 863 21.91 -5.62 11.10
CA ASN A 863 20.91 -6.22 10.22
C ASN A 863 19.62 -5.38 10.25
N SER A 864 19.26 -4.79 9.11
CA SER A 864 18.16 -3.82 8.99
C SER A 864 17.23 -4.19 7.82
N PRO A 865 16.42 -5.26 7.96
CA PRO A 865 15.60 -5.77 6.87
C PRO A 865 14.46 -4.80 6.53
N LEU A 866 14.11 -4.73 5.25
CA LEU A 866 12.94 -3.99 4.76
C LEU A 866 11.65 -4.80 4.97
N LEU A 867 10.52 -4.25 4.50
CA LEU A 867 9.17 -4.71 4.84
C LEU A 867 8.77 -6.09 4.26
N PHE A 868 9.65 -6.74 3.48
CA PHE A 868 9.42 -8.01 2.80
C PHE A 868 10.63 -8.92 2.96
N ASP A 869 10.41 -10.24 3.02
CA ASP A 869 11.43 -11.24 3.40
C ASP A 869 12.58 -11.44 2.38
N VAL A 870 12.55 -10.69 1.27
CA VAL A 870 13.57 -10.72 0.21
C VAL A 870 14.91 -10.14 0.69
N THR A 871 14.88 -9.12 1.54
CA THR A 871 16.08 -8.38 2.03
C THR A 871 16.66 -8.98 3.32
N TRP A 872 16.60 -10.30 3.48
CA TRP A 872 17.04 -11.00 4.71
C TRP A 872 18.56 -11.05 4.87
N GLY A 873 19.31 -10.79 3.80
CA GLY A 873 20.78 -10.79 3.76
C GLY A 873 21.42 -9.41 3.90
N ASP A 874 20.61 -8.35 4.04
CA ASP A 874 21.02 -6.95 3.94
C ASP A 874 21.49 -6.44 5.32
N ALA A 875 22.78 -6.12 5.44
CA ALA A 875 23.41 -5.69 6.67
C ALA A 875 24.37 -4.52 6.42
N HIS A 876 24.29 -3.49 7.28
CA HIS A 876 25.16 -2.32 7.19
C HIS A 876 26.33 -2.54 8.15
N SER A 877 27.57 -2.38 7.66
CA SER A 877 28.78 -2.85 8.32
C SER A 877 29.82 -1.76 8.50
N TYR A 878 30.57 -1.83 9.61
CA TYR A 878 31.70 -0.96 9.90
C TYR A 878 32.89 -1.78 10.39
N TYR A 879 34.11 -1.34 10.10
CA TYR A 879 35.34 -2.01 10.51
C TYR A 879 35.92 -1.30 11.74
N LEU A 880 35.73 -1.91 12.91
CA LEU A 880 36.29 -1.47 14.19
C LEU A 880 37.75 -1.91 14.27
N HIS A 881 38.67 -0.97 14.06
CA HIS A 881 40.08 -1.16 14.40
C HIS A 881 40.26 -0.98 15.91
N THR A 882 40.74 -2.00 16.61
CA THR A 882 40.96 -1.91 18.06
C THR A 882 42.38 -1.47 18.39
N HIS A 883 42.55 -0.73 19.49
CA HIS A 883 43.86 -0.51 20.06
C HIS A 883 44.26 -1.71 20.93
N GLY A 884 45.41 -2.32 20.63
CA GLY A 884 45.97 -3.39 21.45
C GLY A 884 46.51 -2.84 22.76
N GLY A 885 45.99 -3.32 23.89
CA GLY A 885 46.50 -2.98 25.21
C GLY A 885 45.47 -3.04 26.34
N PRO A 886 45.85 -2.65 27.57
CA PRO A 886 44.98 -2.75 28.75
C PRO A 886 43.87 -1.68 28.82
N TYR A 887 43.84 -0.73 27.89
CA TYR A 887 43.03 0.50 27.93
C TYR A 887 41.62 0.35 27.35
N TRP A 888 40.71 1.27 27.71
CA TRP A 888 39.35 1.32 27.17
C TRP A 888 39.24 2.32 26.02
N GLN A 889 38.80 1.83 24.86
CA GLN A 889 38.48 2.60 23.65
C GLN A 889 36.97 2.93 23.63
N TYR A 890 36.62 4.11 23.11
CA TYR A 890 35.25 4.60 22.97
C TYR A 890 35.00 4.99 21.52
N GLU A 891 34.41 4.10 20.73
CA GLU A 891 34.13 4.37 19.31
C GLU A 891 32.70 4.87 19.14
N ALA A 892 32.59 6.17 18.85
CA ALA A 892 31.37 6.80 18.34
C ALA A 892 31.43 6.78 16.81
N VAL A 893 30.77 5.80 16.19
CA VAL A 893 30.75 5.60 14.74
C VAL A 893 29.49 6.24 14.16
N PRO A 894 29.60 7.28 13.29
CA PRO A 894 28.45 7.82 12.57
C PRO A 894 27.67 6.74 11.83
N PHE A 895 26.34 6.78 11.87
CA PHE A 895 25.52 5.84 11.10
C PHE A 895 25.71 6.01 9.57
N SER A 896 26.07 7.21 9.12
CA SER A 896 26.48 7.54 7.74
C SER A 896 27.66 6.69 7.23
N LYS A 897 28.57 6.27 8.13
CA LYS A 897 29.79 5.48 7.86
C LYS A 897 29.60 3.97 7.86
N PHE A 898 28.37 3.45 7.97
CA PHE A 898 28.14 2.02 7.82
C PHE A 898 27.90 1.65 6.34
N ILE A 899 28.78 0.81 5.82
CA ILE A 899 28.78 0.30 4.43
C ILE A 899 27.65 -0.71 4.26
N HIS A 900 26.76 -0.53 3.28
CA HIS A 900 25.78 -1.53 2.89
C HIS A 900 26.45 -2.80 2.32
N THR A 901 26.15 -3.95 2.92
CA THR A 901 26.63 -5.27 2.50
C THR A 901 25.47 -6.25 2.37
N VAL A 902 25.53 -7.17 1.41
CA VAL A 902 24.58 -8.27 1.26
C VAL A 902 25.33 -9.59 1.41
N ARG A 903 24.90 -10.43 2.35
CA ARG A 903 25.59 -11.70 2.69
C ARG A 903 27.09 -11.50 2.97
N ASN A 904 27.41 -10.47 3.76
CA ASN A 904 28.76 -9.99 4.06
C ASN A 904 29.62 -9.44 2.90
N ARG A 905 29.16 -9.50 1.64
CA ARG A 905 29.82 -8.84 0.48
C ARG A 905 29.43 -7.37 0.43
N ILE A 906 30.40 -6.48 0.24
CA ILE A 906 30.14 -5.05 -0.02
C ILE A 906 29.37 -4.94 -1.35
N MET A 907 28.39 -4.02 -1.40
CA MET A 907 27.63 -3.72 -2.62
C MET A 907 28.14 -2.43 -3.26
N ASP A 908 28.25 -2.38 -4.59
CA ASP A 908 28.68 -1.18 -5.30
C ASP A 908 27.67 -0.03 -5.10
N LYS A 909 26.37 -0.37 -5.08
CA LYS A 909 25.31 0.57 -4.74
C LYS A 909 25.07 0.61 -3.23
N GLN A 910 25.63 1.64 -2.62
CA GLN A 910 25.49 1.98 -1.21
C GLN A 910 24.13 2.64 -0.89
N TYR A 911 23.71 2.50 0.37
CA TYR A 911 22.48 3.10 0.92
C TYR A 911 22.70 3.44 2.40
N PRO A 912 22.08 4.52 2.94
CA PRO A 912 22.15 4.84 4.36
C PRO A 912 21.31 3.87 5.21
N ILE A 913 21.86 3.51 6.37
CA ILE A 913 21.20 2.61 7.33
C ILE A 913 19.92 3.25 7.91
N LYS A 914 18.80 2.53 7.80
CA LYS A 914 17.53 2.94 8.41
C LYS A 914 17.50 2.50 9.87
N ASN A 915 18.01 3.35 10.77
CA ASN A 915 18.20 3.09 12.21
C ASN A 915 16.96 2.49 12.92
N ILE A 916 15.75 2.92 12.54
CA ILE A 916 14.48 2.40 13.08
C ILE A 916 14.28 0.88 12.86
N ASN A 917 14.94 0.29 11.85
CA ASN A 917 14.78 -1.11 11.43
C ASN A 917 15.93 -2.03 11.91
N VAL A 918 16.89 -1.57 12.71
CA VAL A 918 17.97 -2.43 13.23
C VAL A 918 17.38 -3.52 14.13
N SER A 919 17.62 -4.79 13.79
CA SER A 919 16.97 -5.97 14.41
C SER A 919 17.93 -6.98 15.05
N SER A 920 19.19 -7.03 14.59
CA SER A 920 20.26 -7.81 15.22
C SER A 920 21.61 -7.16 14.97
N LEU A 921 22.51 -7.27 15.95
CA LEU A 921 23.89 -6.79 15.88
C LEU A 921 24.83 -8.01 15.80
N ILE A 922 25.84 -7.93 14.95
CA ILE A 922 26.92 -8.92 14.81
C ILE A 922 28.25 -8.21 15.06
N VAL A 923 29.17 -8.84 15.78
CA VAL A 923 30.60 -8.47 15.84
C VAL A 923 31.39 -9.70 15.42
N MET A 924 32.25 -9.55 14.41
CA MET A 924 32.84 -10.65 13.66
C MET A 924 34.32 -10.38 13.36
N LEU A 925 35.18 -11.37 13.59
CA LEU A 925 36.59 -11.34 13.20
C LEU A 925 36.77 -12.08 11.87
N MET A 926 37.41 -11.41 10.91
CA MET A 926 37.75 -11.91 9.55
C MET A 926 39.02 -11.23 9.02
N ASP A 927 39.99 -10.93 9.91
CA ASP A 927 41.23 -10.24 9.56
C ASP A 927 42.22 -11.11 8.76
N ARG A 928 42.01 -12.43 8.73
CA ARG A 928 42.89 -13.46 8.12
C ARG A 928 44.27 -13.54 8.80
N ILE A 929 44.32 -13.21 10.09
CA ILE A 929 45.52 -13.36 10.92
C ILE A 929 45.29 -14.53 11.86
N ASP A 930 46.07 -15.60 11.74
CA ASP A 930 45.91 -16.79 12.59
C ASP A 930 46.24 -16.49 14.07
N GLY A 931 45.89 -17.42 14.97
CA GLY A 931 46.21 -17.35 16.40
C GLY A 931 45.13 -16.64 17.23
N ASP A 932 45.48 -16.33 18.48
CA ASP A 932 44.50 -15.92 19.49
C ASP A 932 43.95 -14.50 19.29
N PHE A 933 42.70 -14.30 19.70
CA PHE A 933 41.99 -13.03 19.69
C PHE A 933 41.20 -12.79 20.98
N SER A 934 41.00 -11.52 21.34
CA SER A 934 40.39 -11.09 22.60
C SER A 934 39.80 -9.67 22.49
N LEU A 935 38.47 -9.58 22.59
CA LEU A 935 37.70 -8.34 22.61
C LEU A 935 36.79 -8.29 23.84
N GLU A 936 37.08 -7.39 24.76
CA GLU A 936 36.25 -7.11 25.93
C GLU A 936 35.30 -5.94 25.66
N ILE A 937 34.03 -6.03 26.07
CA ILE A 937 32.98 -5.04 25.82
C ILE A 937 32.26 -4.70 27.13
N ASP A 938 32.21 -3.42 27.49
CA ASP A 938 31.47 -2.90 28.67
C ASP A 938 30.00 -2.65 28.31
N TYR A 939 29.77 -1.89 27.24
CA TYR A 939 28.43 -1.61 26.72
C TYR A 939 28.42 -1.25 25.24
N ILE A 940 27.25 -1.41 24.63
CA ILE A 940 26.90 -0.95 23.29
C ILE A 940 25.63 -0.08 23.38
N GLY A 941 25.55 0.95 22.55
CA GLY A 941 24.49 1.94 22.57
C GLY A 941 24.61 2.93 21.42
N VAL A 942 24.14 4.16 21.65
CA VAL A 942 24.08 5.23 20.64
C VAL A 942 24.32 6.60 21.26
N VAL A 943 24.77 7.58 20.48
CA VAL A 943 24.94 8.98 20.90
C VAL A 943 24.43 9.95 19.84
N HIS A 944 23.79 11.03 20.29
CA HIS A 944 23.26 12.07 19.43
C HIS A 944 24.25 13.23 19.38
N ASP A 945 24.91 13.40 18.24
CA ASP A 945 25.63 14.61 17.89
C ASP A 945 24.78 15.44 16.90
N ARG A 946 24.51 16.69 17.29
CA ARG A 946 23.81 17.73 16.51
C ARG A 946 24.68 18.43 15.46
N SER A 947 26.01 18.37 15.58
CA SER A 947 26.96 18.91 14.58
C SER A 947 27.09 18.01 13.35
N HIS A 948 26.69 16.74 13.49
CA HIS A 948 26.75 15.75 12.44
C HIS A 948 25.53 15.85 11.49
N VAL A 949 25.74 16.50 10.35
CA VAL A 949 24.72 16.75 9.31
C VAL A 949 24.82 15.76 8.12
N GLU A 950 25.88 14.95 8.09
CA GLU A 950 26.14 13.98 7.01
C GLU A 950 25.14 12.79 7.08
N GLU A 951 24.28 12.64 6.06
CA GLU A 951 23.35 11.50 6.00
C GLU A 951 24.00 10.19 5.53
N HIS A 952 25.06 10.28 4.70
CA HIS A 952 25.79 9.13 4.17
C HIS A 952 27.22 9.52 3.76
N SER A 953 28.22 8.73 4.15
CA SER A 953 29.65 9.03 3.90
C SER A 953 30.19 8.48 2.59
N TYR A 954 29.42 7.62 1.92
CA TYR A 954 29.87 6.94 0.71
C TYR A 954 29.25 7.60 -0.52
N GLU A 955 30.10 7.92 -1.49
CA GLU A 955 29.65 8.36 -2.80
C GLU A 955 28.79 7.27 -3.44
N SER A 956 27.48 7.50 -3.44
CA SER A 956 26.62 6.81 -4.38
C SER A 956 27.04 7.27 -5.78
N TYR A 957 27.69 6.38 -6.53
CA TYR A 957 28.05 6.57 -7.94
C TYR A 957 26.79 6.75 -8.79
N HIS A 958 26.23 7.95 -8.73
CA HIS A 958 25.39 8.51 -9.76
C HIS A 958 26.29 8.76 -10.97
N LEU A 959 26.39 7.75 -11.84
CA LEU A 959 26.89 7.96 -13.21
C LEU A 959 26.19 9.21 -13.76
N PRO A 960 26.91 10.28 -14.09
CA PRO A 960 26.30 11.46 -14.67
C PRO A 960 25.73 11.04 -16.03
N ILE A 961 24.41 11.12 -16.18
CA ILE A 961 23.65 10.62 -17.33
C ILE A 961 24.08 11.29 -18.67
N LEU A 962 24.95 12.31 -18.60
CA LEU A 962 25.45 13.12 -19.71
C LEU A 962 26.91 12.83 -20.13
N PHE A 963 27.68 11.99 -19.42
CA PHE A 963 29.07 11.69 -19.79
C PHE A 963 29.38 10.18 -19.72
N ALA A 964 29.13 9.51 -20.83
CA ALA A 964 29.57 8.13 -21.12
C ALA A 964 30.05 7.95 -22.58
N GLU A 965 30.46 9.05 -23.23
CA GLU A 965 31.51 8.97 -24.26
C GLU A 965 32.85 9.12 -23.52
N GLY A 966 33.79 8.20 -23.78
CA GLY A 966 34.98 8.02 -22.94
C GLY A 966 36.22 8.77 -23.42
N ILE A 967 37.26 8.67 -22.58
CA ILE A 967 38.67 8.75 -22.94
C ILE A 967 39.28 7.39 -22.60
#